data_AF-A0A354UDD8-F1
#
_entry.id   AF-A0A354UDD8-F1
#
_cell.length_a   1.000
_cell.length_b   1.000
_cell.length_c   1.000
_cell.angle_alpha   90.00
_cell.angle_beta   90.00
_cell.angle_gamma   90.00
#
_symmetry.space_group_name_H-M   'P 1'
#
loop_
_entity.id
_entity.type
_entity.pdbx_description
1 polymer ?
#
loop_
_entity_poly.entity_id
_entity_poly.type
_entity_poly.pdbx_seq_one_letter_code
_entity_poly.pdbx_strand_id
1 'polypeptide(L)'
;MKKIIIVVTLALSLLFSVGFVSCENNDQTNSSVTSTTSDSLNNNGSSSSKNSEEVEQAKNEKQNLLSEYYVQNTKELTAEQKLTAEISYNFVLQQLNNFRGTVDELNAKYNEIYLKLQESVNLIKSTASTLAEIKNKAKKELELIYNSVLAYANNSQTQLKALYDTFLFVIDNATEETKNQITNSVTEFKGLVYEYVKNAITLTTEEIKTIALNQLDVLKEKALKQLENYEDLKNKIITFYEEQKEKINSYNEQEIKELIPDTISSVKGKLEEVIKEKINEFKQEVILKINNLYNSTIDKISDEEIKNELGTAYNISLTNLNSVTDLDSAQTALNSIVDNFTTATKNIINKVLNKFIEKYKGELKVIYDNISKPLSTDVKTELETLYNNAVLGFENAETKEDLISVLNTFKNDAKSYVVESLNKIFNKMGSKPDVWSYLPTAFKPENRIVATSTLPTYEDFTYISTIPTNYIGKQLNVVYTVFNKTDVALNYVNKVYDVLNKVKEMYNSIFENSDGENIVLNAGEFNLTLILTQTKYEISTKISGVELYVYSNLTTNDFGARIQLSESNIIKYNVTDSSIKMAYSILNSSICQVTLEKDSSNNVVGYIYETLGLGETEIKSTSAYLTVKDGYTTVVGNKGDFIPTSGGINCEVYENSTGNYVGSEVSETFKSNQYDTLWYNLKDIGGITTINKIDEANRVNPDTIYINGSTESIHSMLVSLTNPSRRFDIEFKTVYAFTYNAETEEYEIVEFEVPMMFIQESQEETFATDFENKNTKSVETDSISIKSTDEAKNAIKYGYHTLVENYKEIKDSVSYQSIIDYCNE
;
A
#
# COMPACT_ATOMS: atom_id res chain seq x y z
N MET A 1 -21.08 -60.07 69.16
CA MET A 1 -19.91 -59.95 68.26
C MET A 1 -19.81 -58.59 67.58
N LYS A 2 -20.73 -58.12 66.70
CA LYS A 2 -20.56 -56.85 65.95
C LYS A 2 -20.23 -55.60 66.80
N LYS A 3 -20.96 -55.34 67.89
CA LYS A 3 -20.67 -54.20 68.79
C LYS A 3 -19.35 -54.32 69.55
N ILE A 4 -18.88 -55.55 69.72
CA ILE A 4 -17.71 -55.89 70.52
C ILE A 4 -16.47 -55.79 69.60
N ILE A 5 -16.59 -56.23 68.34
CA ILE A 5 -15.59 -56.07 67.26
C ILE A 5 -15.19 -54.59 67.10
N ILE A 6 -16.16 -53.67 67.02
CA ILE A 6 -15.90 -52.22 66.87
C ILE A 6 -15.02 -51.67 68.01
N VAL A 7 -15.28 -52.08 69.26
CA VAL A 7 -14.52 -51.59 70.44
C VAL A 7 -13.09 -52.11 70.46
N VAL A 8 -12.85 -53.35 70.02
CA VAL A 8 -11.50 -53.94 69.96
C VAL A 8 -10.72 -53.44 68.74
N THR A 9 -11.37 -53.23 67.61
CA THR A 9 -10.79 -52.53 66.44
C THR A 9 -10.38 -51.11 66.80
N LEU A 10 -11.25 -50.36 67.50
CA LEU A 10 -10.92 -49.03 68.03
C LEU A 10 -9.76 -49.13 69.02
N ALA A 11 -9.83 -49.96 70.06
CA ALA A 11 -8.78 -50.08 71.07
C ALA A 11 -7.41 -50.48 70.50
N LEU A 12 -7.38 -51.40 69.52
CA LEU A 12 -6.16 -51.78 68.80
C LEU A 12 -5.66 -50.63 67.92
N SER A 13 -6.52 -49.94 67.16
CA SER A 13 -6.13 -48.77 66.35
C SER A 13 -5.66 -47.57 67.21
N LEU A 14 -6.21 -47.43 68.43
CA LEU A 14 -5.91 -46.37 69.40
C LEU A 14 -4.54 -46.60 70.07
N LEU A 15 -4.20 -47.84 70.47
CA LEU A 15 -2.90 -48.19 71.07
C LEU A 15 -1.70 -47.91 70.17
N PHE A 16 -1.87 -47.91 68.84
CA PHE A 16 -0.77 -47.63 67.90
C PHE A 16 -0.53 -46.13 67.66
N SER A 17 -1.38 -45.25 68.18
CA SER A 17 -1.26 -43.79 68.02
C SER A 17 -0.58 -43.08 69.22
N VAL A 18 -0.45 -43.74 70.38
CA VAL A 18 0.03 -43.12 71.64
C VAL A 18 1.55 -43.27 71.86
N GLY A 19 2.27 -43.81 70.88
CA GLY A 19 3.67 -44.20 71.02
C GLY A 19 4.73 -43.12 70.73
N PHE A 20 4.44 -41.81 70.69
CA PHE A 20 5.48 -40.79 70.47
C PHE A 20 5.08 -39.40 71.00
N VAL A 21 5.51 -39.06 72.23
CA VAL A 21 5.84 -37.67 72.62
C VAL A 21 7.07 -37.71 73.53
N SER A 22 8.23 -37.31 72.99
CA SER A 22 9.36 -36.79 73.77
C SER A 22 10.19 -35.87 72.87
N CYS A 23 10.35 -34.64 73.37
CA CYS A 23 11.20 -33.49 73.02
C CYS A 23 12.37 -33.76 72.03
N GLU A 24 12.76 -32.82 71.18
CA GLU A 24 13.32 -31.51 71.57
C GLU A 24 13.40 -30.53 70.39
N ASN A 25 13.15 -29.24 70.70
CA ASN A 25 13.35 -28.09 69.84
C ASN A 25 14.84 -27.88 69.50
N ASN A 26 15.13 -27.40 68.28
CA ASN A 26 16.05 -26.29 68.16
C ASN A 26 15.79 -25.44 66.92
N ASP A 27 15.79 -24.14 67.18
CA ASP A 27 15.46 -23.02 66.32
C ASP A 27 16.51 -22.71 65.25
N GLN A 28 16.05 -21.86 64.31
CA GLN A 28 16.77 -21.05 63.31
C GLN A 28 16.96 -21.70 61.93
N THR A 29 16.44 -21.10 60.87
CA THR A 29 17.01 -19.84 60.35
C THR A 29 16.11 -19.15 59.32
N ASN A 30 16.16 -17.81 59.34
CA ASN A 30 15.89 -16.94 58.18
C ASN A 30 16.83 -17.32 57.03
N SER A 31 16.31 -17.39 55.80
CA SER A 31 17.13 -17.42 54.58
C SER A 31 16.99 -16.10 53.80
N SER A 32 18.13 -15.59 53.34
CA SER A 32 18.24 -14.61 52.27
C SER A 32 18.94 -15.25 51.07
N VAL A 33 18.26 -15.22 49.93
CA VAL A 33 18.74 -14.67 48.64
C VAL A 33 20.02 -15.28 48.00
N THR A 34 19.73 -16.00 46.90
CA THR A 34 20.40 -16.12 45.58
C THR A 34 21.78 -16.77 45.35
N SER A 35 21.73 -17.66 44.35
CA SER A 35 22.61 -17.82 43.16
C SER A 35 23.92 -18.62 43.22
N THR A 36 23.90 -19.67 42.39
CA THR A 36 24.91 -20.14 41.40
C THR A 36 26.18 -20.88 41.84
N THR A 37 26.23 -22.12 41.31
CA THR A 37 27.33 -22.86 40.66
C THR A 37 28.46 -23.54 41.46
N SER A 38 28.70 -24.78 40.99
CA SER A 38 29.92 -25.61 40.95
C SER A 38 30.45 -26.31 42.20
N ASP A 39 30.34 -27.64 42.12
CA ASP A 39 31.31 -28.70 42.39
C ASP A 39 32.11 -28.80 43.71
N SER A 40 32.12 -30.06 44.16
CA SER A 40 33.10 -30.78 44.99
C SER A 40 32.82 -30.93 46.49
N LEU A 41 32.57 -32.20 46.85
CA LEU A 41 33.06 -32.94 48.02
C LEU A 41 33.20 -32.17 49.35
N ASN A 42 32.18 -32.30 50.21
CA ASN A 42 32.42 -32.60 51.63
C ASN A 42 31.15 -33.16 52.27
N ASN A 43 31.13 -34.48 52.46
CA ASN A 43 30.04 -35.22 53.08
C ASN A 43 30.49 -35.64 54.48
N ASN A 44 30.12 -34.87 55.50
CA ASN A 44 30.05 -35.35 56.87
C ASN A 44 29.34 -34.33 57.77
N GLY A 45 28.22 -34.75 58.37
CA GLY A 45 27.58 -34.03 59.47
C GLY A 45 26.15 -33.56 59.23
N SER A 46 25.23 -34.46 58.87
CA SER A 46 23.78 -34.29 59.14
C SER A 46 22.96 -35.58 58.82
N SER A 47 23.57 -36.77 58.77
CA SER A 47 22.89 -37.96 58.25
C SER A 47 21.99 -38.69 59.25
N SER A 48 21.93 -38.31 60.53
CA SER A 48 21.09 -39.06 61.48
C SER A 48 19.64 -38.60 61.56
N SER A 49 19.31 -37.32 61.30
CA SER A 49 17.92 -36.83 61.35
C SER A 49 17.15 -37.02 60.04
N LYS A 50 17.81 -36.88 58.89
CA LYS A 50 17.21 -37.19 57.57
C LYS A 50 16.84 -38.66 57.44
N ASN A 51 17.70 -39.55 57.95
CA ASN A 51 17.46 -40.99 57.86
C ASN A 51 16.26 -41.40 58.73
N SER A 52 15.99 -40.72 59.86
CA SER A 52 14.79 -41.00 60.67
C SER A 52 13.50 -40.52 60.00
N GLU A 53 13.52 -39.37 59.33
CA GLU A 53 12.34 -38.87 58.58
C GLU A 53 12.05 -39.72 57.34
N GLU A 54 13.09 -40.11 56.59
CA GLU A 54 12.97 -40.99 55.43
C GLU A 54 12.45 -42.39 55.81
N VAL A 55 12.91 -42.94 56.93
CA VAL A 55 12.41 -44.22 57.47
C VAL A 55 10.96 -44.10 57.91
N GLU A 56 10.55 -43.01 58.58
CA GLU A 56 9.17 -42.83 59.02
C GLU A 56 8.22 -42.58 57.83
N GLN A 57 8.66 -41.85 56.79
CA GLN A 57 7.92 -41.67 55.55
C GLN A 57 7.74 -42.99 54.80
N ALA A 58 8.82 -43.78 54.65
CA ALA A 58 8.77 -45.10 54.02
C ALA A 58 7.84 -46.06 54.79
N LYS A 59 7.86 -45.99 56.12
CA LYS A 59 6.98 -46.78 57.00
C LYS A 59 5.51 -46.42 56.81
N ASN A 60 5.17 -45.13 56.70
CA ASN A 60 3.81 -44.67 56.38
C ASN A 60 3.35 -45.19 55.01
N GLU A 61 4.21 -45.17 53.99
CA GLU A 61 3.92 -45.76 52.68
C GLU A 61 3.63 -47.27 52.79
N LYS A 62 4.46 -48.01 53.54
CA LYS A 62 4.31 -49.45 53.74
C LYS A 62 3.07 -49.81 54.56
N GLN A 63 2.69 -48.99 55.53
CA GLN A 63 1.42 -49.14 56.25
C GLN A 63 0.21 -49.01 55.30
N ASN A 64 0.24 -48.05 54.38
CA ASN A 64 -0.83 -47.88 53.39
C ASN A 64 -0.97 -49.11 52.50
N LEU A 65 0.14 -49.66 52.00
CA LEU A 65 0.11 -50.88 51.17
C LEU A 65 -0.44 -52.11 51.93
N LEU A 66 -0.07 -52.29 53.20
CA LEU A 66 -0.64 -53.34 54.04
C LEU A 66 -2.16 -53.14 54.26
N SER A 67 -2.58 -51.89 54.49
CA SER A 67 -3.98 -51.52 54.68
C SER A 67 -4.81 -51.81 53.42
N GLU A 68 -4.32 -51.41 52.24
CA GLU A 68 -4.97 -51.69 50.96
C GLU A 68 -5.12 -53.19 50.73
N TYR A 69 -4.05 -53.96 50.94
CA TYR A 69 -4.09 -55.42 50.82
C TYR A 69 -5.13 -56.03 51.77
N TYR A 70 -5.11 -55.64 53.05
CA TYR A 70 -6.06 -56.13 54.05
C TYR A 70 -7.50 -55.80 53.67
N VAL A 71 -7.79 -54.54 53.33
CA VAL A 71 -9.14 -54.10 52.96
C VAL A 71 -9.63 -54.84 51.72
N GLN A 72 -8.80 -54.99 50.69
CA GLN A 72 -9.18 -55.67 49.46
C GLN A 72 -9.44 -57.17 49.69
N ASN A 73 -8.61 -57.82 50.51
CA ASN A 73 -8.63 -59.28 50.65
C ASN A 73 -9.53 -59.78 51.77
N THR A 74 -10.13 -58.91 52.59
CA THR A 74 -11.04 -59.32 53.67
C THR A 74 -12.50 -58.95 53.45
N LYS A 75 -12.86 -58.29 52.33
CA LYS A 75 -14.23 -57.83 52.04
C LYS A 75 -15.28 -58.94 52.12
N GLU A 76 -14.95 -60.11 51.59
CA GLU A 76 -15.86 -61.27 51.48
C GLU A 76 -15.79 -62.24 52.68
N LEU A 77 -15.00 -61.92 53.71
CA LEU A 77 -14.88 -62.79 54.89
C LEU A 77 -16.10 -62.65 55.81
N THR A 78 -16.48 -63.76 56.46
CA THR A 78 -17.47 -63.71 57.56
C THR A 78 -16.94 -62.86 58.71
N ALA A 79 -17.81 -62.37 59.59
CA ALA A 79 -17.41 -61.52 60.71
C ALA A 79 -16.34 -62.17 61.62
N GLU A 80 -16.40 -63.49 61.83
CA GLU A 80 -15.43 -64.24 62.62
C GLU A 80 -14.08 -64.41 61.89
N GLN A 81 -14.12 -64.70 60.59
CA GLN A 81 -12.92 -64.78 59.75
C GLN A 81 -12.23 -63.42 59.63
N LYS A 82 -13.02 -62.35 59.47
CA LYS A 82 -12.51 -60.98 59.39
C LYS A 82 -11.81 -60.56 60.68
N LEU A 83 -12.39 -60.92 61.83
CA LEU A 83 -11.76 -60.69 63.14
C LEU A 83 -10.43 -61.43 63.27
N THR A 84 -10.36 -62.68 62.83
CA THR A 84 -9.11 -63.46 62.85
C THR A 84 -8.05 -62.81 61.95
N ALA A 85 -8.45 -62.36 60.75
CA ALA A 85 -7.57 -61.66 59.82
C ALA A 85 -7.10 -60.29 60.37
N GLU A 86 -7.96 -59.60 61.10
CA GLU A 86 -7.68 -58.30 61.72
C GLU A 86 -6.65 -58.42 62.85
N ILE A 87 -6.72 -59.47 63.66
CA ILE A 87 -5.71 -59.79 64.68
C ILE A 87 -4.33 -59.99 64.01
N SER A 88 -4.27 -60.74 62.90
CA SER A 88 -3.04 -60.95 62.14
C SER A 88 -2.52 -59.68 61.46
N TYR A 89 -3.41 -58.85 60.91
CA TYR A 89 -3.07 -57.56 60.32
C TYR A 89 -2.44 -56.63 61.35
N ASN A 90 -3.06 -56.49 62.53
CA ASN A 90 -2.55 -55.62 63.60
C ASN A 90 -1.22 -56.13 64.16
N PHE A 91 -1.02 -57.44 64.27
CA PHE A 91 0.28 -58.02 64.64
C PHE A 91 1.38 -57.68 63.63
N VAL A 92 1.08 -57.75 62.33
CA VAL A 92 2.02 -57.37 61.27
C VAL A 92 2.29 -55.86 61.30
N LEU A 93 1.26 -55.03 61.47
CA LEU A 93 1.40 -53.57 61.61
C LEU A 93 2.28 -53.20 62.81
N GLN A 94 2.11 -53.89 63.95
CA GLN A 94 2.95 -53.70 65.13
C GLN A 94 4.43 -54.01 64.85
N GLN A 95 4.72 -55.09 64.13
CA GLN A 95 6.10 -55.42 63.75
C GLN A 95 6.72 -54.36 62.86
N LEU A 96 5.95 -53.78 61.93
CA LEU A 96 6.38 -52.66 61.10
C LEU A 96 6.59 -51.39 61.95
N ASN A 97 5.69 -51.14 62.90
CA ASN A 97 5.72 -49.94 63.75
C ASN A 97 6.88 -49.93 64.75
N ASN A 98 7.22 -51.10 65.26
CA ASN A 98 8.33 -51.32 66.18
C ASN A 98 9.68 -51.48 65.47
N PHE A 99 9.71 -51.49 64.14
CA PHE A 99 10.94 -51.57 63.39
C PHE A 99 11.83 -50.34 63.64
N ARG A 100 13.12 -50.57 63.86
CA ARG A 100 14.16 -49.55 64.02
C ARG A 100 15.34 -50.01 63.16
N GLY A 101 15.58 -49.35 62.04
CA GLY A 101 16.61 -49.71 61.06
C GLY A 101 16.57 -48.77 59.85
N THR A 102 17.32 -49.10 58.81
CA THR A 102 17.37 -48.35 57.55
C THR A 102 16.15 -48.61 56.66
N VAL A 103 15.93 -47.78 55.63
CA VAL A 103 14.85 -47.97 54.65
C VAL A 103 14.95 -49.34 53.93
N ASP A 104 16.16 -49.80 53.61
CA ASP A 104 16.37 -51.08 52.95
C ASP A 104 16.01 -52.26 53.86
N GLU A 105 16.42 -52.20 55.14
CA GLU A 105 16.04 -53.21 56.13
C GLU A 105 14.54 -53.17 56.45
N LEU A 106 13.93 -51.97 56.46
CA LEU A 106 12.48 -51.78 56.59
C LEU A 106 11.74 -52.44 55.42
N ASN A 107 12.22 -52.27 54.18
CA ASN A 107 11.64 -52.89 52.99
C ASN A 107 11.74 -54.42 53.04
N ALA A 108 12.88 -54.96 53.48
CA ALA A 108 13.05 -56.40 53.70
C ALA A 108 12.09 -56.92 54.77
N LYS A 109 11.97 -56.19 55.89
CA LYS A 109 11.03 -56.54 56.97
C LYS A 109 9.58 -56.47 56.52
N TYR A 110 9.22 -55.44 55.76
CA TYR A 110 7.90 -55.29 55.14
C TYR A 110 7.54 -56.49 54.28
N ASN A 111 8.44 -56.94 53.40
CA ASN A 111 8.18 -58.10 52.55
C ASN A 111 7.95 -59.38 53.37
N GLU A 112 8.74 -59.60 54.43
CA GLU A 112 8.57 -60.74 55.34
C GLU A 112 7.19 -60.72 56.00
N ILE A 113 6.80 -59.60 56.59
CA ILE A 113 5.53 -59.50 57.33
C ILE A 113 4.32 -59.42 56.39
N TYR A 114 4.47 -58.85 55.20
CA TYR A 114 3.45 -58.84 54.15
C TYR A 114 3.14 -60.27 53.71
N LEU A 115 4.15 -61.09 53.42
CA LEU A 115 3.97 -62.51 53.09
C LEU A 115 3.24 -63.27 54.21
N LYS A 116 3.61 -63.06 55.48
CA LYS A 116 2.90 -63.66 56.63
C LYS A 116 1.43 -63.25 56.69
N LEU A 117 1.11 -61.98 56.39
CA LEU A 117 -0.27 -61.52 56.31
C LEU A 117 -1.02 -62.23 55.17
N GLN A 118 -0.41 -62.39 54.00
CA GLN A 118 -1.02 -63.11 52.89
C GLN A 118 -1.30 -64.58 53.23
N GLU A 119 -0.33 -65.27 53.82
CA GLU A 119 -0.47 -66.66 54.28
C GLU A 119 -1.60 -66.79 55.30
N SER A 120 -1.68 -65.86 56.25
CA SER A 120 -2.72 -65.82 57.27
C SER A 120 -4.12 -65.65 56.66
N VAL A 121 -4.29 -64.67 55.76
CA VAL A 121 -5.57 -64.41 55.08
C VAL A 121 -5.98 -65.60 54.20
N ASN A 122 -5.03 -66.21 53.49
CA ASN A 122 -5.28 -67.38 52.66
C ASN A 122 -5.66 -68.62 53.49
N LEU A 123 -5.00 -68.83 54.64
CA LEU A 123 -5.36 -69.87 55.59
C LEU A 123 -6.80 -69.72 56.06
N ILE A 124 -7.20 -68.50 56.45
CA ILE A 124 -8.56 -68.19 56.94
C ILE A 124 -9.62 -68.48 55.86
N LYS A 125 -9.32 -68.14 54.60
CA LYS A 125 -10.18 -68.38 53.44
C LYS A 125 -10.29 -69.85 53.04
N SER A 126 -9.25 -70.66 53.31
CA SER A 126 -9.20 -72.04 52.85
C SER A 126 -10.35 -72.88 53.42
N THR A 127 -10.86 -73.82 52.64
CA THR A 127 -11.88 -74.79 53.08
C THR A 127 -11.22 -76.12 53.38
N ALA A 128 -11.65 -76.81 54.42
CA ALA A 128 -11.17 -78.14 54.80
C ALA A 128 -12.36 -79.10 54.85
N SER A 129 -12.22 -80.28 54.27
CA SER A 129 -13.34 -81.21 54.04
C SER A 129 -13.14 -82.59 54.69
N THR A 130 -11.89 -83.02 54.83
CA THR A 130 -11.53 -84.27 55.54
C THR A 130 -11.09 -83.98 56.98
N LEU A 131 -11.15 -84.97 57.88
CA LEU A 131 -10.68 -84.82 59.26
C LEU A 131 -9.27 -84.25 59.37
N ALA A 132 -8.37 -84.78 58.54
CA ALA A 132 -6.96 -84.41 58.55
C ALA A 132 -6.77 -82.95 58.13
N GLU A 133 -7.49 -82.52 57.09
CA GLU A 133 -7.51 -81.12 56.65
C GLU A 133 -8.09 -80.20 57.72
N ILE A 134 -9.20 -80.61 58.37
CA ILE A 134 -9.89 -79.82 59.40
C ILE A 134 -8.97 -79.65 60.61
N LYS A 135 -8.32 -80.73 61.08
CA LYS A 135 -7.33 -80.66 62.15
C LYS A 135 -6.17 -79.75 61.80
N ASN A 136 -5.58 -79.91 60.62
CA ASN A 136 -4.42 -79.11 60.20
C ASN A 136 -4.77 -77.62 60.09
N LYS A 137 -5.92 -77.29 59.49
CA LYS A 137 -6.40 -75.91 59.40
C LYS A 137 -6.64 -75.31 60.79
N ALA A 138 -7.34 -76.04 61.66
CA ALA A 138 -7.64 -75.62 63.02
C ALA A 138 -6.36 -75.33 63.82
N LYS A 139 -5.37 -76.24 63.77
CA LYS A 139 -4.08 -76.03 64.44
C LYS A 139 -3.38 -74.75 63.99
N LYS A 140 -3.30 -74.54 62.68
CA LYS A 140 -2.65 -73.34 62.11
C LYS A 140 -3.41 -72.06 62.48
N GLU A 141 -4.75 -72.09 62.51
CA GLU A 141 -5.56 -70.96 62.97
C GLU A 141 -5.32 -70.67 64.47
N LEU A 142 -5.31 -71.70 65.32
CA LEU A 142 -5.01 -71.55 66.75
C LEU A 142 -3.61 -70.96 66.96
N GLU A 143 -2.61 -71.48 66.25
CA GLU A 143 -1.23 -71.03 66.35
C GLU A 143 -1.08 -69.57 65.89
N LEU A 144 -1.73 -69.22 64.78
CA LEU A 144 -1.76 -67.85 64.28
C LEU A 144 -2.35 -66.89 65.31
N ILE A 145 -3.50 -67.23 65.89
CA ILE A 145 -4.19 -66.41 66.89
C ILE A 145 -3.34 -66.30 68.16
N TYR A 146 -2.81 -67.42 68.64
CA TYR A 146 -1.94 -67.47 69.81
C TYR A 146 -0.71 -66.57 69.64
N ASN A 147 0.03 -66.74 68.53
CA ASN A 147 1.24 -65.96 68.27
C ASN A 147 0.95 -64.47 68.07
N SER A 148 -0.15 -64.14 67.40
CA SER A 148 -0.55 -62.74 67.20
C SER A 148 -0.92 -62.06 68.51
N VAL A 149 -1.53 -62.79 69.46
CA VAL A 149 -1.97 -62.23 70.76
C VAL A 149 -0.87 -62.27 71.81
N LEU A 150 0.11 -63.18 71.70
CA LEU A 150 1.23 -63.31 72.62
C LEU A 150 2.05 -62.01 72.75
N ALA A 151 2.17 -61.25 71.66
CA ALA A 151 2.84 -59.95 71.64
C ALA A 151 2.18 -58.89 72.55
N TYR A 152 0.92 -59.10 72.94
CA TYR A 152 0.15 -58.20 73.79
C TYR A 152 -0.03 -58.73 75.23
N ALA A 153 0.38 -59.97 75.49
CA ALA A 153 0.25 -60.62 76.79
C ALA A 153 1.51 -60.39 77.64
N ASN A 154 1.59 -59.25 78.32
CA ASN A 154 2.73 -58.94 79.19
C ASN A 154 2.86 -59.93 80.38
N ASN A 155 1.78 -60.15 81.14
CA ASN A 155 1.82 -60.88 82.42
C ASN A 155 1.04 -62.21 82.47
N SER A 156 0.35 -62.62 81.39
CA SER A 156 -0.50 -63.83 81.39
C SER A 156 -0.17 -64.84 80.29
N GLN A 157 1.06 -64.82 79.77
CA GLN A 157 1.53 -65.77 78.75
C GLN A 157 1.29 -67.23 79.16
N THR A 158 1.43 -67.55 80.46
CA THR A 158 1.19 -68.88 81.00
C THR A 158 -0.28 -69.32 80.88
N GLN A 159 -1.24 -68.41 81.10
CA GLN A 159 -2.68 -68.71 80.98
C GLN A 159 -3.09 -68.86 79.52
N LEU A 160 -2.60 -67.98 78.64
CA LEU A 160 -2.87 -68.06 77.20
C LEU A 160 -2.27 -69.33 76.58
N LYS A 161 -1.07 -69.72 77.02
CA LYS A 161 -0.41 -70.97 76.59
C LYS A 161 -1.16 -72.21 77.08
N ALA A 162 -1.60 -72.22 78.34
CA ALA A 162 -2.40 -73.32 78.88
C ALA A 162 -3.73 -73.48 78.11
N LEU A 163 -4.35 -72.36 77.74
CA LEU A 163 -5.56 -72.37 76.91
C LEU A 163 -5.27 -72.95 75.52
N TYR A 164 -4.22 -72.46 74.85
CA TYR A 164 -3.78 -72.96 73.55
C TYR A 164 -3.52 -74.47 73.58
N ASP A 165 -2.78 -74.97 74.57
CA ASP A 165 -2.46 -76.39 74.72
C ASP A 165 -3.70 -77.25 74.95
N THR A 166 -4.66 -76.73 75.71
CA THR A 166 -5.95 -77.41 75.96
C THR A 166 -6.73 -77.61 74.66
N PHE A 167 -6.89 -76.56 73.87
CA PHE A 167 -7.61 -76.67 72.60
C PHE A 167 -6.83 -77.46 71.54
N LEU A 168 -5.50 -77.38 71.54
CA LEU A 168 -4.65 -78.20 70.69
C LEU A 168 -4.85 -79.69 70.97
N PHE A 169 -4.90 -80.07 72.25
CA PHE A 169 -5.20 -81.44 72.69
C PHE A 169 -6.57 -81.93 72.21
N VAL A 170 -7.60 -81.07 72.26
CA VAL A 170 -8.93 -81.41 71.73
C VAL A 170 -8.88 -81.67 70.22
N ILE A 171 -8.15 -80.84 69.48
CA ILE A 171 -7.99 -81.00 68.03
C ILE A 171 -7.23 -82.29 67.69
N ASP A 172 -6.17 -82.60 68.44
CA ASP A 172 -5.34 -83.78 68.22
C ASP A 172 -6.10 -85.09 68.41
N ASN A 173 -6.97 -85.15 69.42
CA ASN A 173 -7.70 -86.36 69.78
C ASN A 173 -9.06 -86.52 69.08
N ALA A 174 -9.50 -85.55 68.28
CA ALA A 174 -10.78 -85.64 67.58
C ALA A 174 -10.82 -86.80 66.57
N THR A 175 -11.95 -87.50 66.51
CA THR A 175 -12.26 -88.60 65.58
C THR A 175 -13.28 -88.13 64.55
N GLU A 176 -13.63 -89.00 63.61
CA GLU A 176 -14.57 -88.61 62.54
C GLU A 176 -16.01 -88.40 63.03
N GLU A 177 -16.39 -89.09 64.12
CA GLU A 177 -17.66 -88.84 64.83
C GLU A 177 -17.66 -87.53 65.62
N THR A 178 -16.48 -87.01 66.00
CA THR A 178 -16.33 -85.82 66.83
C THR A 178 -15.76 -84.61 66.08
N LYS A 179 -15.61 -84.68 64.75
CA LYS A 179 -14.97 -83.63 63.93
C LYS A 179 -15.59 -82.24 64.06
N ASN A 180 -16.90 -82.16 64.33
CA ASN A 180 -17.58 -80.89 64.56
C ASN A 180 -17.11 -80.18 65.86
N GLN A 181 -16.59 -80.94 66.83
CA GLN A 181 -16.01 -80.38 68.06
C GLN A 181 -14.74 -79.58 67.78
N ILE A 182 -14.00 -79.87 66.68
CA ILE A 182 -12.82 -79.09 66.26
C ILE A 182 -13.22 -77.64 65.93
N THR A 183 -14.28 -77.47 65.14
CA THR A 183 -14.74 -76.14 64.72
C THR A 183 -15.27 -75.35 65.92
N ASN A 184 -16.02 -76.00 66.81
CA ASN A 184 -16.50 -75.38 68.05
C ASN A 184 -15.33 -74.98 68.96
N SER A 185 -14.30 -75.83 69.08
CA SER A 185 -13.08 -75.57 69.86
C SER A 185 -12.30 -74.38 69.34
N VAL A 186 -12.14 -74.26 68.01
CA VAL A 186 -11.49 -73.09 67.38
C VAL A 186 -12.30 -71.82 67.66
N THR A 187 -13.63 -71.89 67.54
CA THR A 187 -14.54 -70.77 67.80
C THR A 187 -14.51 -70.35 69.26
N GLU A 188 -14.48 -71.30 70.18
CA GLU A 188 -14.40 -71.07 71.62
C GLU A 188 -13.05 -70.47 72.03
N PHE A 189 -11.95 -71.02 71.50
CA PHE A 189 -10.62 -70.44 71.67
C PHE A 189 -10.56 -68.99 71.17
N LYS A 190 -11.10 -68.72 69.97
CA LYS A 190 -11.23 -67.35 69.44
C LYS A 190 -12.00 -66.45 70.40
N GLY A 191 -13.15 -66.91 70.93
CA GLY A 191 -13.96 -66.16 71.88
C GLY A 191 -13.25 -65.86 73.21
N LEU A 192 -12.52 -66.82 73.75
CA LEU A 192 -11.78 -66.69 75.01
C LEU A 192 -10.54 -65.80 74.87
N VAL A 193 -9.75 -66.00 73.81
CA VAL A 193 -8.62 -65.13 73.47
C VAL A 193 -9.11 -63.70 73.24
N TYR A 194 -10.28 -63.54 72.63
CA TYR A 194 -10.88 -62.25 72.38
C TYR A 194 -11.30 -61.51 73.67
N GLU A 195 -12.00 -62.17 74.59
CA GLU A 195 -12.33 -61.57 75.90
C GLU A 195 -11.05 -61.27 76.70
N TYR A 196 -10.00 -62.07 76.52
CA TYR A 196 -8.70 -61.79 77.11
C TYR A 196 -8.06 -60.49 76.57
N VAL A 197 -7.99 -60.28 75.25
CA VAL A 197 -7.46 -59.04 74.66
C VAL A 197 -8.28 -57.82 75.08
N LYS A 198 -9.61 -57.97 75.11
CA LYS A 198 -10.55 -56.92 75.54
C LYS A 198 -10.35 -56.52 77.01
N ASN A 199 -10.07 -57.47 77.90
CA ASN A 199 -9.80 -57.18 79.32
C ASN A 199 -8.37 -56.68 79.57
N ALA A 200 -7.40 -57.07 78.72
CA ALA A 200 -6.02 -56.59 78.80
C ALA A 200 -5.85 -55.13 78.34
N ILE A 201 -6.79 -54.60 77.53
CA ILE A 201 -6.78 -53.23 77.02
C ILE A 201 -7.99 -52.48 77.61
N THR A 202 -7.90 -52.06 78.86
CA THR A 202 -8.91 -51.17 79.46
C THR A 202 -8.43 -49.73 79.34
N LEU A 203 -8.76 -49.06 78.23
CA LEU A 203 -8.52 -47.61 78.08
C LEU A 203 -9.61 -46.84 78.83
N THR A 204 -9.21 -45.85 79.61
CA THR A 204 -10.12 -44.91 80.28
C THR A 204 -10.77 -43.96 79.28
N THR A 205 -11.91 -43.39 79.65
CA THR A 205 -12.63 -42.33 78.90
C THR A 205 -11.71 -41.19 78.48
N GLU A 206 -10.79 -40.76 79.35
CA GLU A 206 -9.88 -39.63 79.09
C GLU A 206 -8.75 -39.98 78.11
N GLU A 207 -8.28 -41.23 78.11
CA GLU A 207 -7.29 -41.69 77.12
C GLU A 207 -7.91 -41.72 75.72
N ILE A 208 -9.18 -42.09 75.59
CA ILE A 208 -9.86 -42.09 74.28
C ILE A 208 -10.10 -40.66 73.76
N LYS A 209 -10.47 -39.71 74.64
CA LYS A 209 -10.61 -38.29 74.27
C LYS A 209 -9.30 -37.70 73.78
N THR A 210 -8.21 -37.93 74.53
CA THR A 210 -6.87 -37.43 74.19
C THR A 210 -6.44 -37.89 72.79
N ILE A 211 -6.69 -39.15 72.46
CA ILE A 211 -6.32 -39.70 71.15
C ILE A 211 -7.17 -39.11 70.02
N ALA A 212 -8.48 -38.94 70.23
CA ALA A 212 -9.37 -38.34 69.24
C ALA A 212 -8.98 -36.87 68.96
N LEU A 213 -8.58 -36.12 69.98
CA LEU A 213 -8.07 -34.76 69.84
C LEU A 213 -6.77 -34.72 69.04
N ASN A 214 -5.82 -35.62 69.30
CA ASN A 214 -4.57 -35.69 68.53
C ASN A 214 -4.83 -36.00 67.04
N GLN A 215 -5.79 -36.89 66.73
CA GLN A 215 -6.16 -37.15 65.34
C GLN A 215 -6.79 -35.92 64.66
N LEU A 216 -7.60 -35.17 65.41
CA LEU A 216 -8.19 -33.92 64.95
C LEU A 216 -7.11 -32.85 64.68
N ASP A 217 -6.10 -32.76 65.56
CA ASP A 217 -4.95 -31.86 65.40
C ASP A 217 -4.14 -32.18 64.13
N VAL A 218 -3.85 -33.45 63.88
CA VAL A 218 -3.14 -33.86 62.65
C VAL A 218 -3.92 -33.49 61.39
N LEU A 219 -5.25 -33.65 61.40
CA LEU A 219 -6.10 -33.24 60.28
C LEU A 219 -6.12 -31.73 60.08
N LYS A 220 -6.16 -30.96 61.17
CA LYS A 220 -6.06 -29.49 61.14
C LYS A 220 -4.73 -29.04 60.55
N GLU A 221 -3.60 -29.55 61.04
CA GLU A 221 -2.27 -29.15 60.54
C GLU A 221 -2.12 -29.46 59.05
N LYS A 222 -2.60 -30.62 58.60
CA LYS A 222 -2.63 -30.98 57.19
C LYS A 222 -3.46 -30.00 56.35
N ALA A 223 -4.62 -29.60 56.86
CA ALA A 223 -5.50 -28.64 56.19
C ALA A 223 -4.89 -27.24 56.12
N LEU A 224 -4.30 -26.76 57.22
CA LEU A 224 -3.68 -25.43 57.28
C LEU A 224 -2.49 -25.30 56.33
N LYS A 225 -1.71 -26.38 56.16
CA LYS A 225 -0.61 -26.42 55.20
C LYS A 225 -1.09 -26.30 53.75
N GLN A 226 -2.18 -26.99 53.38
CA GLN A 226 -2.76 -26.88 52.02
C GLN A 226 -3.39 -25.50 51.75
N LEU A 227 -3.76 -24.79 52.81
CA LEU A 227 -4.41 -23.48 52.73
C LEU A 227 -3.47 -22.33 53.13
N GLU A 228 -2.15 -22.53 53.12
CA GLU A 228 -1.16 -21.57 53.63
C GLU A 228 -1.32 -20.14 53.08
N ASN A 229 -1.82 -20.01 51.85
CA ASN A 229 -2.01 -18.73 51.15
C ASN A 229 -3.46 -18.19 51.18
N TYR A 230 -4.38 -18.82 51.90
CA TYR A 230 -5.81 -18.50 51.90
C TYR A 230 -6.35 -18.29 53.32
N GLU A 231 -6.07 -17.12 53.88
CA GLU A 231 -6.30 -16.80 55.30
C GLU A 231 -7.78 -16.87 55.70
N ASP A 232 -8.68 -16.48 54.81
CA ASP A 232 -10.13 -16.60 54.97
C ASP A 232 -10.59 -18.07 55.10
N LEU A 233 -10.05 -18.97 54.26
CA LEU A 233 -10.37 -20.39 54.29
C LEU A 233 -9.72 -21.11 55.47
N LYS A 234 -8.50 -20.71 55.88
CA LYS A 234 -7.89 -21.17 57.13
C LYS A 234 -8.80 -20.88 58.32
N ASN A 235 -9.33 -19.67 58.40
CA ASN A 235 -10.21 -19.27 59.49
C ASN A 235 -11.50 -20.11 59.54
N LYS A 236 -12.08 -20.47 58.39
CA LYS A 236 -13.23 -21.40 58.32
C LYS A 236 -12.90 -22.78 58.90
N ILE A 237 -11.73 -23.33 58.54
CA ILE A 237 -11.27 -24.65 59.04
C ILE A 237 -10.93 -24.60 60.53
N ILE A 238 -10.25 -23.54 61.00
CA ILE A 238 -9.91 -23.34 62.42
C ILE A 238 -11.19 -23.28 63.24
N THR A 239 -12.17 -22.48 62.82
CA THR A 239 -13.45 -22.33 63.53
C THR A 239 -14.18 -23.68 63.62
N PHE A 240 -14.29 -24.40 62.50
CA PHE A 240 -14.93 -25.71 62.47
C PHE A 240 -14.19 -26.74 63.35
N TYR A 241 -12.86 -26.72 63.33
CA TYR A 241 -12.03 -27.57 64.17
C TYR A 241 -12.31 -27.33 65.66
N GLU A 242 -12.34 -26.08 66.13
CA GLU A 242 -12.56 -25.76 67.55
C GLU A 242 -13.96 -26.23 67.99
N GLU A 243 -14.99 -26.09 67.14
CA GLU A 243 -16.33 -26.63 67.41
C GLU A 243 -16.34 -28.16 67.58
N GLN A 244 -15.57 -28.90 66.77
CA GLN A 244 -15.49 -30.36 66.89
C GLN A 244 -14.65 -30.79 68.10
N LYS A 245 -13.61 -30.02 68.44
CA LYS A 245 -12.80 -30.22 69.65
C LYS A 245 -13.65 -30.08 70.91
N GLU A 246 -14.48 -29.05 71.01
CA GLU A 246 -15.41 -28.86 72.12
C GLU A 246 -16.42 -30.02 72.22
N LYS A 247 -16.94 -30.52 71.09
CA LYS A 247 -17.82 -31.69 71.06
C LYS A 247 -17.15 -32.93 71.63
N ILE A 248 -15.93 -33.26 71.20
CA ILE A 248 -15.19 -34.43 71.71
C ILE A 248 -14.99 -34.36 73.23
N ASN A 249 -14.65 -33.17 73.75
CA ASN A 249 -14.47 -32.95 75.18
C ASN A 249 -15.77 -33.15 75.98
N SER A 250 -16.92 -32.87 75.38
CA SER A 250 -18.24 -33.00 76.01
C SER A 250 -18.78 -34.43 76.10
N TYR A 251 -18.22 -35.39 75.35
CA TYR A 251 -18.74 -36.76 75.30
C TYR A 251 -18.57 -37.51 76.63
N ASN A 252 -19.61 -38.25 77.02
CA ASN A 252 -19.58 -39.19 78.13
C ASN A 252 -19.08 -40.58 77.70
N GLU A 253 -18.86 -41.47 78.68
CA GLU A 253 -18.28 -42.81 78.46
C GLU A 253 -19.07 -43.69 77.46
N GLN A 254 -20.38 -43.47 77.34
CA GLN A 254 -21.25 -44.21 76.43
C GLN A 254 -21.22 -43.63 75.01
N GLU A 255 -21.10 -42.31 74.89
CA GLU A 255 -21.07 -41.54 73.63
C GLU A 255 -19.75 -41.68 72.87
N ILE A 256 -18.63 -41.77 73.59
CA ILE A 256 -17.28 -41.89 73.03
C ILE A 256 -17.14 -43.05 72.04
N LYS A 257 -17.86 -44.16 72.27
CA LYS A 257 -17.76 -45.37 71.44
C LYS A 257 -18.53 -45.27 70.12
N GLU A 258 -19.50 -44.37 70.01
CA GLU A 258 -20.36 -44.25 68.83
C GLU A 258 -20.10 -42.96 68.03
N LEU A 259 -19.74 -41.85 68.70
CA LEU A 259 -19.74 -40.52 68.06
C LEU A 259 -18.37 -40.01 67.57
N ILE A 260 -17.26 -40.59 68.02
CA ILE A 260 -15.91 -40.16 67.59
C ILE A 260 -15.65 -40.40 66.09
N PRO A 261 -15.97 -41.58 65.51
CA PRO A 261 -15.78 -41.82 64.07
C PRO A 261 -16.54 -40.82 63.19
N ASP A 262 -17.76 -40.47 63.59
CA ASP A 262 -18.61 -39.52 62.88
C ASP A 262 -18.04 -38.09 62.93
N THR A 263 -17.51 -37.69 64.09
CA THR A 263 -16.88 -36.38 64.31
C THR A 263 -15.63 -36.22 63.42
N ILE A 264 -14.78 -37.24 63.35
CA ILE A 264 -13.56 -37.24 62.51
C ILE A 264 -13.93 -37.22 61.02
N SER A 265 -14.93 -38.01 60.62
CA SER A 265 -15.43 -38.05 59.24
C SER A 265 -15.97 -36.69 58.79
N SER A 266 -16.66 -35.96 59.69
CA SER A 266 -17.21 -34.63 59.43
C SER A 266 -16.12 -33.59 59.11
N VAL A 267 -14.98 -33.64 59.80
CA VAL A 267 -13.82 -32.74 59.58
C VAL A 267 -13.17 -32.99 58.23
N LYS A 268 -13.01 -34.26 57.86
CA LYS A 268 -12.52 -34.63 56.53
C LYS A 268 -13.47 -34.14 55.43
N GLY A 269 -14.78 -34.29 55.63
CA GLY A 269 -15.78 -33.78 54.70
C GLY A 269 -15.73 -32.25 54.53
N LYS A 270 -15.53 -31.51 55.64
CA LYS A 270 -15.45 -30.05 55.59
C LYS A 270 -14.18 -29.56 54.87
N LEU A 271 -13.07 -30.27 55.03
CA LEU A 271 -11.84 -29.99 54.29
C LEU A 271 -12.03 -30.14 52.77
N GLU A 272 -12.67 -31.23 52.33
CA GLU A 272 -12.95 -31.46 50.92
C GLU A 272 -13.90 -30.40 50.33
N GLU A 273 -14.86 -29.90 51.13
CA GLU A 273 -15.77 -28.81 50.74
C GLU A 273 -15.02 -27.49 50.51
N VAL A 274 -14.18 -27.09 51.46
CA VAL A 274 -13.41 -25.82 51.39
C VAL A 274 -12.42 -25.82 50.23
N ILE A 275 -11.77 -26.96 49.95
CA ILE A 275 -10.87 -27.09 48.80
C ILE A 275 -11.63 -26.94 47.47
N LYS A 276 -12.82 -27.54 47.36
CA LYS A 276 -13.67 -27.41 46.16
C LYS A 276 -14.15 -25.98 45.94
N GLU A 277 -14.49 -25.26 47.02
CA GLU A 277 -14.87 -23.84 46.96
C GLU A 277 -13.77 -23.02 46.27
N LYS A 278 -12.50 -23.20 46.68
CA LYS A 278 -11.39 -22.42 46.13
C LYS A 278 -11.06 -22.76 44.68
N ILE A 279 -11.08 -24.03 44.32
CA ILE A 279 -10.88 -24.47 42.93
C ILE A 279 -11.96 -23.86 42.02
N ASN A 280 -13.21 -23.78 42.49
CA ASN A 280 -14.28 -23.15 41.73
C ASN A 280 -14.07 -21.64 41.54
N GLU A 281 -13.59 -20.91 42.55
CA GLU A 281 -13.26 -19.49 42.41
C GLU A 281 -12.23 -19.27 41.30
N PHE A 282 -11.13 -20.03 41.30
CA PHE A 282 -10.10 -19.89 40.26
C PHE A 282 -10.61 -20.24 38.86
N LYS A 283 -11.48 -21.25 38.75
CA LYS A 283 -12.14 -21.58 37.47
C LYS A 283 -12.97 -20.41 36.95
N GLN A 284 -13.72 -19.73 37.81
CA GLN A 284 -14.54 -18.58 37.40
C GLN A 284 -13.68 -17.42 36.89
N GLU A 285 -12.55 -17.11 37.53
CA GLU A 285 -11.63 -16.07 37.05
C GLU A 285 -11.06 -16.39 35.67
N VAL A 286 -10.68 -17.66 35.42
CA VAL A 286 -10.18 -18.09 34.11
C VAL A 286 -11.27 -18.06 33.05
N ILE A 287 -12.49 -18.50 33.36
CA ILE A 287 -13.65 -18.40 32.45
C ILE A 287 -13.84 -16.95 32.02
N LEU A 288 -13.81 -16.00 32.96
CA LEU A 288 -13.91 -14.58 32.67
C LEU A 288 -12.83 -14.10 31.70
N LYS A 289 -11.57 -14.46 31.92
CA LYS A 289 -10.45 -14.09 31.04
C LYS A 289 -10.60 -14.67 29.63
N ILE A 290 -10.90 -15.96 29.52
CA ILE A 290 -11.07 -16.66 28.24
C ILE A 290 -12.31 -16.11 27.50
N ASN A 291 -13.43 -15.89 28.19
CA ASN A 291 -14.64 -15.32 27.59
C ASN A 291 -14.40 -13.92 27.03
N ASN A 292 -13.72 -13.06 27.78
CA ASN A 292 -13.41 -11.71 27.33
C ASN A 292 -12.52 -11.74 26.07
N LEU A 293 -11.51 -12.61 26.04
CA LEU A 293 -10.65 -12.74 24.87
C LEU A 293 -11.38 -13.35 23.66
N TYR A 294 -12.20 -14.39 23.88
CA TYR A 294 -13.01 -15.01 22.83
C TYR A 294 -14.00 -14.02 22.21
N ASN A 295 -14.84 -13.38 23.05
CA ASN A 295 -15.87 -12.45 22.58
C ASN A 295 -15.28 -11.23 21.88
N SER A 296 -14.19 -10.65 22.43
CA SER A 296 -13.52 -9.50 21.80
C SER A 296 -12.84 -9.82 20.46
N THR A 297 -12.62 -11.10 20.17
CA THR A 297 -11.97 -11.57 18.94
C THR A 297 -12.98 -12.08 17.92
N ILE A 298 -13.98 -12.86 18.33
CA ILE A 298 -14.89 -13.54 17.41
C ILE A 298 -15.76 -12.58 16.59
N ASP A 299 -16.20 -11.47 17.19
CA ASP A 299 -17.00 -10.44 16.51
C ASP A 299 -16.22 -9.73 15.39
N LYS A 300 -14.89 -9.80 15.42
CA LYS A 300 -14.00 -9.19 14.41
C LYS A 300 -13.66 -10.13 13.26
N ILE A 301 -13.99 -11.42 13.39
CA ILE A 301 -13.70 -12.43 12.38
C ILE A 301 -14.95 -12.64 11.52
N SER A 302 -14.87 -12.34 10.22
CA SER A 302 -15.97 -12.58 9.27
C SER A 302 -15.92 -13.97 8.61
N ASP A 303 -14.77 -14.65 8.64
CA ASP A 303 -14.56 -15.96 8.03
C ASP A 303 -15.06 -17.10 8.94
N GLU A 304 -15.99 -17.90 8.44
CA GLU A 304 -16.68 -18.92 9.25
C GLU A 304 -15.80 -20.14 9.60
N GLU A 305 -14.83 -20.49 8.75
CA GLU A 305 -13.85 -21.55 9.03
C GLU A 305 -12.96 -21.14 10.20
N ILE A 306 -12.53 -19.87 10.21
CA ILE A 306 -11.68 -19.31 11.25
C ILE A 306 -12.46 -19.12 12.56
N LYS A 307 -13.75 -18.72 12.51
CA LYS A 307 -14.61 -18.72 13.71
C LYS A 307 -14.72 -20.11 14.33
N ASN A 308 -14.84 -21.15 13.51
CA ASN A 308 -14.88 -22.54 13.98
C ASN A 308 -13.56 -22.98 14.62
N GLU A 309 -12.40 -22.59 14.07
CA GLU A 309 -11.10 -22.84 14.72
C GLU A 309 -11.02 -22.16 16.10
N LEU A 310 -11.43 -20.89 16.20
CA LEU A 310 -11.43 -20.15 17.47
C LEU A 310 -12.42 -20.77 18.48
N GLY A 311 -13.61 -21.16 18.04
CA GLY A 311 -14.60 -21.88 18.84
C GLY A 311 -14.07 -23.23 19.34
N THR A 312 -13.30 -23.94 18.51
CA THR A 312 -12.66 -25.20 18.91
C THR A 312 -11.60 -24.98 19.98
N ALA A 313 -10.72 -23.98 19.81
CA ALA A 313 -9.70 -23.63 20.81
C ALA A 313 -10.33 -23.20 22.14
N TYR A 314 -11.44 -22.45 22.09
CA TYR A 314 -12.22 -22.04 23.26
C TYR A 314 -12.81 -23.26 23.98
N ASN A 315 -13.46 -24.18 23.26
CA ASN A 315 -14.04 -25.39 23.83
C ASN A 315 -13.00 -26.34 24.43
N ILE A 316 -11.83 -26.47 23.80
CA ILE A 316 -10.69 -27.23 24.35
C ILE A 316 -10.26 -26.62 25.68
N SER A 317 -10.17 -25.29 25.75
CA SER A 317 -9.76 -24.57 26.96
C SER A 317 -10.78 -24.75 28.10
N LEU A 318 -12.08 -24.69 27.81
CA LEU A 318 -13.14 -25.00 28.78
C LEU A 318 -13.12 -26.47 29.24
N THR A 319 -12.81 -27.40 28.33
CA THR A 319 -12.70 -28.83 28.66
C THR A 319 -11.53 -29.07 29.62
N ASN A 320 -10.37 -28.46 29.33
CA ASN A 320 -9.18 -28.53 30.18
C ASN A 320 -9.40 -27.85 31.55
N LEU A 321 -10.25 -26.82 31.60
CA LEU A 321 -10.63 -26.20 32.87
C LEU A 321 -11.40 -27.16 33.78
N ASN A 322 -12.30 -27.96 33.21
CA ASN A 322 -13.15 -28.87 33.97
C ASN A 322 -12.37 -30.05 34.59
N SER A 323 -11.23 -30.43 34.04
CA SER A 323 -10.39 -31.52 34.56
C SER A 323 -9.53 -31.15 35.77
N VAL A 324 -9.44 -29.87 36.15
CA VAL A 324 -8.69 -29.42 37.34
C VAL A 324 -9.46 -29.76 38.62
N THR A 325 -8.91 -30.67 39.44
CA THR A 325 -9.54 -31.16 40.69
C THR A 325 -8.64 -31.06 41.92
N ASP A 326 -7.38 -30.68 41.75
CA ASP A 326 -6.36 -30.63 42.79
C ASP A 326 -5.89 -29.18 43.01
N LEU A 327 -5.81 -28.75 44.27
CA LEU A 327 -5.51 -27.35 44.63
C LEU A 327 -4.03 -27.00 44.42
N ASP A 328 -3.12 -27.94 44.68
CA ASP A 328 -1.67 -27.72 44.61
C ASP A 328 -1.21 -27.43 43.17
N SER A 329 -1.88 -28.03 42.19
CA SER A 329 -1.60 -27.85 40.76
C SER A 329 -2.57 -26.90 40.04
N ALA A 330 -3.67 -26.49 40.68
CA ALA A 330 -4.72 -25.69 40.05
C ALA A 330 -4.19 -24.38 39.46
N GLN A 331 -3.48 -23.56 40.23
CA GLN A 331 -3.05 -22.23 39.78
C GLN A 331 -2.17 -22.30 38.52
N THR A 332 -1.21 -23.22 38.50
CA THR A 332 -0.28 -23.41 37.37
C THR A 332 -1.01 -23.95 36.14
N ALA A 333 -1.87 -24.95 36.31
CA ALA A 333 -2.67 -25.51 35.22
C ALA A 333 -3.59 -24.44 34.61
N LEU A 334 -4.21 -23.62 35.45
CA LEU A 334 -5.13 -22.56 35.07
C LEU A 334 -4.45 -21.42 34.31
N ASN A 335 -3.25 -20.99 34.73
CA ASN A 335 -2.46 -20.01 33.99
C ASN A 335 -2.03 -20.55 32.60
N SER A 336 -1.60 -21.81 32.53
CA SER A 336 -1.23 -22.46 31.28
C SER A 336 -2.39 -22.51 30.27
N ILE A 337 -3.63 -22.74 30.73
CA ILE A 337 -4.82 -22.71 29.87
C ILE A 337 -5.02 -21.32 29.24
N VAL A 338 -4.87 -20.23 30.01
CA VAL A 338 -4.99 -18.86 29.51
C VAL A 338 -3.91 -18.55 28.47
N ASP A 339 -2.66 -18.93 28.73
CA ASP A 339 -1.54 -18.68 27.82
C ASP A 339 -1.68 -19.46 26.51
N ASN A 340 -2.10 -20.73 26.60
CA ASN A 340 -2.38 -21.56 25.42
C ASN A 340 -3.51 -20.98 24.57
N PHE A 341 -4.61 -20.55 25.20
CA PHE A 341 -5.71 -19.91 24.47
C PHE A 341 -5.30 -18.58 23.84
N THR A 342 -4.48 -17.79 24.54
CA THR A 342 -3.93 -16.52 24.02
C THR A 342 -3.05 -16.77 22.80
N THR A 343 -2.18 -17.77 22.85
CA THR A 343 -1.30 -18.15 21.75
C THR A 343 -2.09 -18.66 20.54
N ALA A 344 -3.08 -19.52 20.77
CA ALA A 344 -3.98 -20.00 19.72
C ALA A 344 -4.72 -18.84 19.05
N THR A 345 -5.24 -17.90 19.84
CA THR A 345 -5.94 -16.69 19.35
C THR A 345 -5.03 -15.85 18.45
N LYS A 346 -3.77 -15.59 18.85
CA LYS A 346 -2.79 -14.85 18.03
C LYS A 346 -2.52 -15.55 16.69
N ASN A 347 -2.30 -16.86 16.70
CA ASN A 347 -2.05 -17.63 15.48
C ASN A 347 -3.24 -17.57 14.50
N ILE A 348 -4.46 -17.63 15.02
CA ILE A 348 -5.70 -17.51 14.25
C ILE A 348 -5.83 -16.10 13.64
N ILE A 349 -5.57 -15.04 14.41
CA ILE A 349 -5.57 -13.65 13.90
C ILE A 349 -4.55 -13.49 12.76
N ASN A 350 -3.34 -14.04 12.91
CA ASN A 350 -2.32 -13.97 11.85
C ASN A 350 -2.75 -14.68 10.56
N LYS A 351 -3.48 -15.81 10.65
CA LYS A 351 -4.08 -16.46 9.45
C LYS A 351 -5.08 -15.54 8.74
N VAL A 352 -5.94 -14.85 9.50
CA VAL A 352 -6.90 -13.87 8.95
C VAL A 352 -6.16 -12.75 8.22
N LEU A 353 -5.13 -12.18 8.86
CA LEU A 353 -4.33 -11.11 8.29
C LEU A 353 -3.63 -11.53 6.99
N ASN A 354 -3.05 -12.74 6.95
CA ASN A 354 -2.43 -13.28 5.75
C ASN A 354 -3.43 -13.48 4.60
N LYS A 355 -4.66 -13.94 4.87
CA LYS A 355 -5.72 -14.00 3.84
C LYS A 355 -6.04 -12.60 3.27
N PHE A 356 -6.08 -11.58 4.13
CA PHE A 356 -6.26 -10.20 3.67
C PHE A 356 -5.06 -9.71 2.86
N ILE A 357 -3.82 -9.95 3.29
CA ILE A 357 -2.60 -9.58 2.55
C ILE A 357 -2.66 -10.11 1.12
N GLU A 358 -2.96 -11.40 0.93
CA GLU A 358 -3.03 -12.00 -0.41
C GLU A 358 -4.14 -11.39 -1.27
N LYS A 359 -5.31 -11.11 -0.67
CA LYS A 359 -6.39 -10.39 -1.36
C LYS A 359 -5.95 -9.00 -1.83
N TYR A 360 -5.34 -8.21 -0.94
CA TYR A 360 -4.88 -6.85 -1.25
C TYR A 360 -3.70 -6.83 -2.24
N LYS A 361 -2.79 -7.81 -2.18
CA LYS A 361 -1.76 -8.03 -3.22
C LYS A 361 -2.39 -8.28 -4.59
N GLY A 362 -3.44 -9.09 -4.65
CA GLY A 362 -4.22 -9.32 -5.87
C GLY A 362 -4.84 -8.04 -6.42
N GLU A 363 -5.51 -7.25 -5.57
CA GLU A 363 -6.08 -5.95 -5.95
C GLU A 363 -5.01 -4.97 -6.43
N LEU A 364 -3.88 -4.88 -5.72
CA LEU A 364 -2.73 -4.04 -6.09
C LEU A 364 -2.19 -4.42 -7.47
N LYS A 365 -2.05 -5.72 -7.75
CA LYS A 365 -1.55 -6.22 -9.05
C LYS A 365 -2.48 -5.86 -10.19
N VAL A 366 -3.79 -5.99 -10.00
CA VAL A 366 -4.79 -5.59 -11.01
C VAL A 366 -4.68 -4.08 -11.30
N ILE A 367 -4.55 -3.26 -10.26
CA ILE A 367 -4.39 -1.81 -10.42
C ILE A 367 -3.08 -1.50 -11.17
N TYR A 368 -1.95 -2.09 -10.78
CA TYR A 368 -0.67 -1.91 -11.45
C TYR A 368 -0.71 -2.33 -12.93
N ASP A 369 -1.30 -3.48 -13.25
CA ASP A 369 -1.40 -3.97 -14.63
C ASP A 369 -2.24 -3.03 -15.50
N ASN A 370 -3.35 -2.53 -14.95
CA ASN A 370 -4.21 -1.57 -15.65
C ASN A 370 -3.50 -0.24 -15.92
N ILE A 371 -2.79 0.30 -14.94
CA ILE A 371 -2.07 1.57 -15.07
C ILE A 371 -0.85 1.44 -15.98
N SER A 372 -0.11 0.33 -15.88
CA SER A 372 1.15 0.15 -16.62
C SER A 372 0.95 -0.14 -18.10
N LYS A 373 -0.18 -0.78 -18.48
CA LYS A 373 -0.46 -1.17 -19.87
C LYS A 373 -0.28 -0.06 -20.92
N PRO A 374 -0.81 1.17 -20.75
CA PRO A 374 -0.61 2.27 -21.72
C PRO A 374 0.76 2.96 -21.67
N LEU A 375 1.61 2.64 -20.70
CA LEU A 375 2.85 3.39 -20.47
C LEU A 375 4.00 2.83 -21.30
N SER A 376 4.90 3.72 -21.75
CA SER A 376 6.16 3.33 -22.36
C SER A 376 7.08 2.62 -21.36
N THR A 377 8.07 1.88 -21.85
CA THR A 377 9.04 1.15 -21.02
C THR A 377 9.73 2.05 -19.99
N ASP A 378 10.12 3.26 -20.41
CA ASP A 378 10.85 4.20 -19.54
C ASP A 378 9.99 4.71 -18.38
N VAL A 379 8.67 4.85 -18.60
CA VAL A 379 7.73 5.27 -17.55
C VAL A 379 7.39 4.11 -16.61
N LYS A 380 7.48 2.85 -17.07
CA LYS A 380 7.15 1.66 -16.25
C LYS A 380 8.11 1.42 -15.08
N THR A 381 9.40 1.72 -15.21
CA THR A 381 10.41 1.37 -14.19
C THR A 381 10.15 1.99 -12.82
N GLU A 382 9.78 3.28 -12.78
CA GLU A 382 9.49 3.95 -11.51
C GLU A 382 8.16 3.42 -10.91
N LEU A 383 7.15 3.18 -11.75
CA LEU A 383 5.87 2.61 -11.33
C LEU A 383 6.05 1.20 -10.74
N GLU A 384 6.96 0.41 -11.31
CA GLU A 384 7.34 -0.92 -10.81
C GLU A 384 8.04 -0.82 -9.44
N THR A 385 8.83 0.24 -9.22
CA THR A 385 9.43 0.52 -7.90
C THR A 385 8.36 0.85 -6.85
N LEU A 386 7.38 1.70 -7.19
CA LEU A 386 6.23 2.00 -6.32
C LEU A 386 5.43 0.74 -5.99
N TYR A 387 5.20 -0.12 -6.99
CA TYR A 387 4.50 -1.40 -6.81
C TYR A 387 5.27 -2.32 -5.86
N ASN A 388 6.58 -2.49 -6.06
CA ASN A 388 7.41 -3.34 -5.20
C ASN A 388 7.46 -2.81 -3.76
N ASN A 389 7.52 -1.49 -3.56
CA ASN A 389 7.44 -0.89 -2.23
C ASN A 389 6.10 -1.14 -1.56
N ALA A 390 4.99 -1.10 -2.31
CA ALA A 390 3.66 -1.41 -1.78
C ALA A 390 3.52 -2.89 -1.42
N VAL A 391 4.09 -3.81 -2.22
CA VAL A 391 4.15 -5.24 -1.88
C VAL A 391 4.90 -5.47 -0.57
N LEU A 392 6.06 -4.82 -0.38
CA LEU A 392 6.80 -4.85 0.88
C LEU A 392 6.02 -4.22 2.03
N GLY A 393 5.25 -3.17 1.76
CA GLY A 393 4.35 -2.54 2.73
C GLY A 393 3.28 -3.50 3.25
N PHE A 394 2.68 -4.32 2.38
CA PHE A 394 1.73 -5.36 2.79
C PHE A 394 2.37 -6.47 3.62
N GLU A 395 3.62 -6.84 3.33
CA GLU A 395 4.33 -7.88 4.10
C GLU A 395 4.68 -7.45 5.52
N ASN A 396 4.76 -6.15 5.78
CA ASN A 396 5.03 -5.58 7.09
C ASN A 396 3.77 -5.08 7.83
N ALA A 397 2.58 -5.26 7.27
CA ALA A 397 1.34 -4.79 7.87
C ALA A 397 0.94 -5.67 9.07
N GLU A 398 0.55 -5.03 10.19
CA GLU A 398 0.10 -5.72 11.40
C GLU A 398 -1.44 -5.70 11.54
N THR A 399 -2.09 -4.77 10.84
CA THR A 399 -3.55 -4.56 10.89
C THR A 399 -4.17 -4.46 9.50
N LYS A 400 -5.50 -4.55 9.43
CA LYS A 400 -6.24 -4.33 8.18
C LYS A 400 -6.15 -2.87 7.74
N GLU A 401 -6.14 -1.94 8.69
CA GLU A 401 -6.00 -0.51 8.43
C GLU A 401 -4.65 -0.19 7.77
N ASP A 402 -3.57 -0.88 8.16
CA ASP A 402 -2.27 -0.75 7.49
C ASP A 402 -2.34 -1.16 6.03
N LEU A 403 -3.04 -2.27 5.71
CA LEU A 403 -3.24 -2.72 4.33
C LEU A 403 -4.00 -1.68 3.51
N ILE A 404 -5.07 -1.10 4.07
CA ILE A 404 -5.83 -0.03 3.40
C ILE A 404 -4.93 1.19 3.17
N SER A 405 -4.10 1.55 4.15
CA SER A 405 -3.16 2.67 4.03
C SER A 405 -2.14 2.43 2.93
N VAL A 406 -1.51 1.25 2.89
CA VAL A 406 -0.52 0.90 1.85
C VAL A 406 -1.14 0.95 0.45
N LEU A 407 -2.35 0.40 0.28
CA LEU A 407 -3.06 0.45 -1.00
C LEU A 407 -3.37 1.90 -1.43
N ASN A 408 -3.83 2.74 -0.49
CA ASN A 408 -4.15 4.13 -0.78
C ASN A 408 -2.91 4.96 -1.11
N THR A 409 -1.79 4.76 -0.39
CA THR A 409 -0.51 5.39 -0.70
C THR A 409 -0.06 5.03 -2.12
N PHE A 410 -0.06 3.74 -2.46
CA PHE A 410 0.28 3.31 -3.82
C PHE A 410 -0.62 3.97 -4.87
N LYS A 411 -1.95 3.99 -4.67
CA LYS A 411 -2.89 4.62 -5.60
C LYS A 411 -2.56 6.11 -5.83
N ASN A 412 -2.27 6.84 -4.76
CA ASN A 412 -1.96 8.27 -4.83
C ASN A 412 -0.61 8.55 -5.50
N ASP A 413 0.42 7.79 -5.14
CA ASP A 413 1.76 7.95 -5.69
C ASP A 413 1.79 7.56 -7.17
N ALA A 414 1.16 6.43 -7.53
CA ALA A 414 1.03 6.00 -8.92
C ALA A 414 0.25 7.02 -9.76
N LYS A 415 -0.84 7.58 -9.23
CA LYS A 415 -1.61 8.65 -9.90
C LYS A 415 -0.74 9.87 -10.16
N SER A 416 -0.04 10.34 -9.14
CA SER A 416 0.83 11.52 -9.24
C SER A 416 1.94 11.32 -10.27
N TYR A 417 2.61 10.18 -10.23
CA TYR A 417 3.69 9.84 -11.15
C TYR A 417 3.24 9.75 -12.61
N VAL A 418 2.09 9.10 -12.87
CA VAL A 418 1.56 8.99 -14.25
C VAL A 418 1.13 10.35 -14.78
N VAL A 419 0.46 11.17 -13.97
CA VAL A 419 0.08 12.54 -14.37
C VAL A 419 1.31 13.38 -14.69
N GLU A 420 2.36 13.31 -13.87
CA GLU A 420 3.61 14.01 -14.13
C GLU A 420 4.26 13.53 -15.44
N SER A 421 4.29 12.21 -15.67
CA SER A 421 4.85 11.61 -16.88
C SER A 421 4.09 12.04 -18.14
N LEU A 422 2.76 12.06 -18.09
CA LEU A 422 1.92 12.54 -19.21
C LEU A 422 2.10 14.04 -19.46
N ASN A 423 2.23 14.86 -18.42
CA ASN A 423 2.52 16.29 -18.60
C ASN A 423 3.87 16.50 -19.31
N LYS A 424 4.90 15.70 -18.99
CA LYS A 424 6.18 15.74 -19.71
C LYS A 424 6.00 15.43 -21.20
N ILE A 425 5.15 14.45 -21.53
CA ILE A 425 4.80 14.10 -22.92
C ILE A 425 4.06 15.25 -23.61
N PHE A 426 3.03 15.82 -22.99
CA PHE A 426 2.25 16.91 -23.59
C PHE A 426 3.08 18.18 -23.80
N ASN A 427 3.99 18.49 -22.87
CA ASN A 427 4.92 19.60 -23.04
C ASN A 427 5.82 19.42 -24.27
N LYS A 428 6.15 18.17 -24.64
CA LYS A 428 6.91 17.86 -25.86
C LYS A 428 6.09 18.02 -27.14
N MET A 429 4.75 18.07 -27.05
CA MET A 429 3.86 18.36 -28.19
C MET A 429 3.69 19.87 -28.45
N GLY A 430 4.41 20.71 -27.72
CA GLY A 430 4.56 22.14 -27.99
C GLY A 430 3.31 22.96 -27.78
N SER A 431 3.27 24.14 -28.39
CA SER A 431 2.15 25.10 -28.30
C SER A 431 1.70 25.53 -29.70
N LYS A 432 0.54 26.20 -29.80
CA LYS A 432 0.02 26.75 -31.06
C LYS A 432 1.13 27.62 -31.68
N PRO A 433 1.59 27.35 -32.92
CA PRO A 433 2.62 28.16 -33.52
C PRO A 433 2.13 29.59 -33.79
N ASP A 434 3.07 30.53 -33.82
CA ASP A 434 2.84 31.95 -34.14
C ASP A 434 3.75 32.34 -35.32
N VAL A 435 3.17 32.46 -36.52
CA VAL A 435 3.90 32.84 -37.74
C VAL A 435 4.39 34.29 -37.70
N TRP A 436 3.70 35.19 -36.98
CA TRP A 436 4.10 36.59 -36.85
C TRP A 436 5.35 36.77 -35.99
N SER A 437 5.68 35.79 -35.14
CA SER A 437 6.91 35.79 -34.33
C SER A 437 8.21 35.68 -35.15
N TYR A 438 8.10 35.45 -36.46
CA TYR A 438 9.21 35.43 -37.42
C TYR A 438 9.43 36.77 -38.13
N LEU A 439 8.55 37.74 -37.93
CA LEU A 439 8.72 39.11 -38.44
C LEU A 439 9.06 40.07 -37.29
N PRO A 440 9.73 41.21 -37.57
CA PRO A 440 9.89 42.26 -36.58
C PRO A 440 8.54 42.78 -36.07
N THR A 441 8.48 43.24 -34.81
CA THR A 441 7.23 43.67 -34.18
C THR A 441 6.50 44.77 -34.96
N ALA A 442 7.23 45.65 -35.65
CA ALA A 442 6.66 46.71 -36.50
C ALA A 442 5.78 46.18 -37.65
N PHE A 443 5.93 44.90 -38.03
CA PHE A 443 5.14 44.27 -39.08
C PHE A 443 3.84 43.65 -38.56
N LYS A 444 3.58 43.63 -37.25
CA LYS A 444 2.28 43.14 -36.79
C LYS A 444 1.13 44.04 -37.28
N PRO A 445 -0.05 43.51 -37.66
CA PRO A 445 -1.16 44.30 -38.19
C PRO A 445 -1.54 45.51 -37.31
N GLU A 446 -1.49 45.35 -35.98
CA GLU A 446 -1.79 46.43 -35.02
C GLU A 446 -0.85 47.65 -35.13
N ASN A 447 0.35 47.47 -35.68
CA ASN A 447 1.34 48.53 -35.87
C ASN A 447 1.26 49.17 -37.26
N ARG A 448 0.28 48.76 -38.09
CA ARG A 448 0.12 49.20 -39.50
C ARG A 448 -1.24 49.81 -39.79
N ILE A 449 -1.87 50.37 -38.75
CA ILE A 449 -3.21 50.93 -38.83
C ILE A 449 -3.19 52.34 -39.45
N VAL A 450 -4.07 52.59 -40.42
CA VAL A 450 -4.33 53.92 -40.99
C VAL A 450 -5.76 54.36 -40.71
N ALA A 451 -5.99 55.67 -40.68
CA ALA A 451 -7.35 56.22 -40.68
C ALA A 451 -7.84 56.37 -42.12
N THR A 452 -8.93 55.69 -42.47
CA THR A 452 -9.51 55.74 -43.83
C THR A 452 -9.92 57.15 -44.24
N SER A 453 -10.39 57.95 -43.28
CA SER A 453 -10.76 59.36 -43.49
C SER A 453 -9.59 60.28 -43.84
N THR A 454 -8.35 59.82 -43.67
CA THR A 454 -7.14 60.60 -43.97
C THR A 454 -6.37 60.08 -45.18
N LEU A 455 -6.92 59.08 -45.89
CA LEU A 455 -6.27 58.57 -47.09
C LEU A 455 -6.37 59.62 -48.22
N PRO A 456 -5.26 59.93 -48.91
CA PRO A 456 -5.23 60.96 -49.93
C PRO A 456 -5.99 60.54 -51.20
N THR A 457 -6.77 61.46 -51.77
CA THR A 457 -7.45 61.29 -53.08
C THR A 457 -6.67 61.86 -54.25
N TYR A 458 -5.71 62.75 -53.98
CA TYR A 458 -4.84 63.43 -54.94
C TYR A 458 -5.54 64.32 -55.99
N GLU A 459 -6.86 64.52 -55.87
CA GLU A 459 -7.65 65.43 -56.73
C GLU A 459 -7.19 66.90 -56.62
N ASP A 460 -6.70 67.28 -55.44
CA ASP A 460 -6.01 68.55 -55.16
C ASP A 460 -4.53 68.30 -54.87
N PHE A 461 -3.72 69.37 -54.87
CA PHE A 461 -2.32 69.31 -54.45
C PHE A 461 -2.19 68.81 -53.01
N THR A 462 -1.76 67.57 -52.87
CA THR A 462 -1.52 66.87 -51.61
C THR A 462 -0.08 67.04 -51.18
N TYR A 463 0.15 67.40 -49.92
CA TYR A 463 1.50 67.45 -49.36
C TYR A 463 2.08 66.04 -49.24
N ILE A 464 3.28 65.83 -49.79
CA ILE A 464 3.91 64.51 -49.79
C ILE A 464 4.21 64.03 -48.36
N SER A 465 4.47 64.96 -47.44
CA SER A 465 4.71 64.66 -46.02
C SER A 465 3.49 64.14 -45.26
N THR A 466 2.27 64.26 -45.80
CA THR A 466 1.04 63.76 -45.16
C THR A 466 0.64 62.38 -45.65
N ILE A 467 1.34 61.82 -46.64
CA ILE A 467 1.07 60.47 -47.15
C ILE A 467 1.47 59.46 -46.06
N PRO A 468 0.57 58.53 -45.66
CA PRO A 468 0.87 57.51 -44.66
C PRO A 468 2.12 56.70 -45.03
N THR A 469 2.89 56.22 -44.06
CA THR A 469 4.13 55.47 -44.33
C THR A 469 4.08 54.00 -43.91
N ASN A 470 3.07 53.64 -43.14
CA ASN A 470 2.86 52.33 -42.54
C ASN A 470 2.16 51.32 -43.47
N TYR A 471 2.08 51.63 -44.77
CA TYR A 471 1.55 50.73 -45.80
C TYR A 471 2.53 49.63 -46.20
N ILE A 472 2.03 48.61 -46.89
CA ILE A 472 2.75 47.52 -47.53
C ILE A 472 2.48 47.50 -49.03
N GLY A 473 3.48 47.09 -49.81
CA GLY A 473 3.35 46.84 -51.23
C GLY A 473 2.61 45.53 -51.54
N LYS A 474 2.39 45.29 -52.84
CA LYS A 474 1.67 44.12 -53.37
C LYS A 474 2.32 42.80 -52.96
N GLN A 475 3.65 42.75 -52.92
CA GLN A 475 4.37 41.50 -52.63
C GLN A 475 4.34 41.16 -51.15
N LEU A 476 4.55 42.12 -50.26
CA LEU A 476 4.39 41.86 -48.82
C LEU A 476 2.93 41.57 -48.45
N ASN A 477 1.94 42.16 -49.14
CA ASN A 477 0.52 41.82 -48.92
C ASN A 477 0.19 40.33 -49.16
N VAL A 478 0.93 39.65 -50.05
CA VAL A 478 0.84 38.18 -50.20
C VAL A 478 1.16 37.49 -48.88
N VAL A 479 2.25 37.89 -48.24
CA VAL A 479 2.69 37.33 -46.95
C VAL A 479 1.63 37.54 -45.88
N TYR A 480 1.10 38.76 -45.75
CA TYR A 480 0.04 39.06 -44.78
C TYR A 480 -1.22 38.26 -45.05
N THR A 481 -1.66 38.18 -46.30
CA THR A 481 -2.85 37.41 -46.68
C THR A 481 -2.71 35.95 -46.31
N VAL A 482 -1.54 35.35 -46.56
CA VAL A 482 -1.27 33.96 -46.20
C VAL A 482 -1.16 33.78 -44.69
N PHE A 483 -0.45 34.66 -43.97
CA PHE A 483 -0.33 34.59 -42.51
C PHE A 483 -1.70 34.70 -41.83
N ASN A 484 -2.56 35.61 -42.28
CA ASN A 484 -3.94 35.72 -41.77
C ASN A 484 -4.75 34.43 -42.00
N LYS A 485 -4.66 33.83 -43.20
CA LYS A 485 -5.33 32.54 -43.50
C LYS A 485 -4.78 31.41 -42.63
N THR A 486 -3.46 31.39 -42.42
CA THR A 486 -2.77 30.46 -41.53
C THR A 486 -3.24 30.62 -40.09
N ASP A 487 -3.38 31.84 -39.57
CA ASP A 487 -3.87 32.07 -38.20
C ASP A 487 -5.31 31.59 -38.00
N VAL A 488 -6.18 31.81 -39.00
CA VAL A 488 -7.53 31.27 -39.01
C VAL A 488 -7.52 29.74 -39.02
N ALA A 489 -6.70 29.12 -39.88
CA ALA A 489 -6.52 27.67 -39.91
C ALA A 489 -5.95 27.15 -38.57
N LEU A 490 -5.07 27.92 -37.93
CA LEU A 490 -4.48 27.60 -36.64
C LEU A 490 -5.47 27.70 -35.47
N ASN A 491 -6.62 28.34 -35.62
CA ASN A 491 -7.67 28.26 -34.58
C ASN A 491 -8.22 26.83 -34.43
N TYR A 492 -8.11 25.98 -35.46
CA TYR A 492 -8.41 24.56 -35.32
C TYR A 492 -7.37 23.81 -34.47
N VAL A 493 -6.18 24.36 -34.26
CA VAL A 493 -5.18 23.81 -33.32
C VAL A 493 -5.62 23.94 -31.86
N ASN A 494 -6.51 24.89 -31.53
CA ASN A 494 -7.10 24.89 -30.19
C ASN A 494 -7.82 23.57 -29.87
N LYS A 495 -8.40 22.91 -30.89
CA LYS A 495 -8.99 21.57 -30.73
C LYS A 495 -7.95 20.52 -30.36
N VAL A 496 -6.70 20.64 -30.84
CA VAL A 496 -5.58 19.79 -30.43
C VAL A 496 -5.29 19.98 -28.95
N TYR A 497 -5.16 21.23 -28.48
CA TYR A 497 -4.89 21.49 -27.07
C TYR A 497 -6.05 21.12 -26.15
N ASP A 498 -7.29 21.26 -26.61
CA ASP A 498 -8.47 20.75 -25.91
C ASP A 498 -8.43 19.23 -25.77
N VAL A 499 -7.95 18.49 -26.80
CA VAL A 499 -7.70 17.04 -26.69
C VAL A 499 -6.67 16.75 -25.62
N LEU A 500 -5.51 17.42 -25.65
CA LEU A 500 -4.44 17.17 -24.68
C LEU A 500 -4.94 17.38 -23.24
N ASN A 501 -5.72 18.44 -23.01
CA ASN A 501 -6.33 18.72 -21.72
C ASN A 501 -7.38 17.67 -21.33
N LYS A 502 -8.26 17.25 -22.23
CA LYS A 502 -9.26 16.20 -21.96
C LYS A 502 -8.61 14.84 -21.66
N VAL A 503 -7.54 14.48 -22.36
CA VAL A 503 -6.78 13.24 -22.07
C VAL A 503 -6.24 13.30 -20.64
N LYS A 504 -5.69 14.43 -20.22
CA LYS A 504 -5.21 14.63 -18.85
C LYS A 504 -6.32 14.44 -17.82
N GLU A 505 -7.53 14.94 -18.08
CA GLU A 505 -8.70 14.72 -17.21
C GLU A 505 -9.17 13.26 -17.21
N MET A 506 -9.23 12.60 -18.37
CA MET A 506 -9.70 11.22 -18.48
C MET A 506 -8.78 10.20 -17.81
N TYR A 507 -7.46 10.40 -17.87
CA TYR A 507 -6.53 9.56 -17.12
C TYR A 507 -6.76 9.67 -15.61
N ASN A 508 -7.10 10.85 -15.08
CA ASN A 508 -7.47 10.98 -13.66
C ASN A 508 -8.67 10.09 -13.31
N SER A 509 -9.64 9.95 -14.22
CA SER A 509 -10.84 9.12 -14.03
C SER A 509 -10.57 7.60 -14.14
N ILE A 510 -9.58 7.16 -14.93
CA ILE A 510 -9.17 5.75 -14.99
C ILE A 510 -8.59 5.27 -13.65
N PHE A 511 -7.83 6.12 -12.96
CA PHE A 511 -7.35 5.81 -11.61
C PHE A 511 -8.49 5.65 -10.59
N GLU A 512 -9.64 6.27 -10.86
CA GLU A 512 -10.80 6.28 -9.97
C GLU A 512 -11.77 5.10 -10.24
N ASN A 513 -11.74 4.48 -11.42
CA ASN A 513 -12.65 3.40 -11.84
C ASN A 513 -11.87 2.18 -12.39
N SER A 514 -11.28 1.39 -11.50
CA SER A 514 -10.38 0.28 -11.83
C SER A 514 -11.10 -1.01 -12.24
N ASP A 515 -11.62 -1.07 -13.48
CA ASP A 515 -12.29 -2.27 -14.03
C ASP A 515 -11.59 -2.81 -15.30
N GLY A 516 -10.50 -2.18 -15.75
CA GLY A 516 -9.45 -2.85 -16.50
C GLY A 516 -9.84 -3.55 -17.80
N GLU A 517 -10.47 -2.86 -18.74
CA GLU A 517 -10.41 -3.27 -20.15
C GLU A 517 -9.73 -2.19 -21.01
N ASN A 518 -9.13 -2.62 -22.12
CA ASN A 518 -8.26 -1.86 -23.04
C ASN A 518 -8.52 -0.34 -23.08
N ILE A 519 -7.46 0.50 -23.06
CA ILE A 519 -7.61 1.95 -23.25
C ILE A 519 -7.91 2.26 -24.73
N VAL A 520 -9.13 1.94 -25.15
CA VAL A 520 -9.89 2.78 -26.07
C VAL A 520 -10.61 3.75 -25.15
N LEU A 521 -10.13 5.00 -25.10
CA LEU A 521 -10.75 6.05 -24.28
C LEU A 521 -12.09 6.48 -24.90
N ASN A 522 -13.14 5.68 -24.72
CA ASN A 522 -14.52 6.02 -25.09
C ASN A 522 -15.11 6.99 -24.05
N ALA A 523 -14.75 8.28 -24.10
CA ALA A 523 -15.52 9.33 -23.43
C ALA A 523 -16.67 9.79 -24.33
N GLY A 524 -17.75 9.00 -24.41
CA GLY A 524 -18.87 9.32 -25.29
C GLY A 524 -18.50 9.20 -26.77
N GLU A 525 -18.53 10.30 -27.53
CA GLU A 525 -18.24 10.32 -28.98
C GLU A 525 -16.72 10.29 -29.32
N PHE A 526 -15.85 10.21 -28.33
CA PHE A 526 -14.40 10.36 -28.50
C PHE A 526 -13.70 8.98 -28.57
N ASN A 527 -12.90 8.75 -29.62
CA ASN A 527 -11.98 7.61 -29.71
C ASN A 527 -10.55 8.15 -29.81
N LEU A 528 -9.63 7.69 -28.95
CA LEU A 528 -8.24 8.16 -28.92
C LEU A 528 -7.25 6.99 -28.89
N THR A 529 -6.17 7.14 -29.65
CA THR A 529 -4.98 6.27 -29.65
C THR A 529 -3.77 7.08 -29.21
N LEU A 530 -2.99 6.56 -28.27
CA LEU A 530 -1.74 7.14 -27.78
C LEU A 530 -0.59 6.17 -28.08
N ILE A 531 0.45 6.65 -28.78
CA ILE A 531 1.67 5.89 -29.08
C ILE A 531 2.84 6.60 -28.41
N LEU A 532 3.56 5.88 -27.54
CA LEU A 532 4.73 6.38 -26.83
C LEU A 532 5.93 5.47 -27.09
N THR A 533 6.86 5.91 -27.92
CA THR A 533 8.13 5.22 -28.19
C THR A 533 9.31 6.05 -27.71
N GLN A 534 10.51 5.48 -27.73
CA GLN A 534 11.75 6.22 -27.44
C GLN A 534 12.09 7.29 -28.49
N THR A 535 11.46 7.22 -29.66
CA THR A 535 11.75 8.13 -30.79
C THR A 535 10.60 9.06 -31.11
N LYS A 536 9.37 8.78 -30.66
CA LYS A 536 8.17 9.54 -31.02
C LYS A 536 7.05 9.41 -29.97
N TYR A 537 6.35 10.51 -29.74
CA TYR A 537 5.04 10.53 -29.10
C TYR A 537 3.97 10.90 -30.14
N GLU A 538 2.84 10.19 -30.15
CA GLU A 538 1.74 10.43 -31.08
C GLU A 538 0.39 10.26 -30.39
N ILE A 539 -0.55 11.15 -30.70
CA ILE A 539 -1.96 11.04 -30.35
C ILE A 539 -2.77 11.11 -31.64
N SER A 540 -3.66 10.14 -31.85
CA SER A 540 -4.66 10.20 -32.92
C SER A 540 -6.07 10.09 -32.36
N THR A 541 -6.98 10.93 -32.82
CA THR A 541 -8.38 10.95 -32.36
C THR A 541 -9.34 11.52 -33.40
N LYS A 542 -10.64 11.25 -33.23
CA LYS A 542 -11.73 11.82 -34.03
C LYS A 542 -12.74 12.52 -33.14
N ILE A 543 -13.03 13.78 -33.43
CA ILE A 543 -13.96 14.64 -32.65
C ILE A 543 -14.93 15.31 -33.59
N SER A 544 -16.22 15.02 -33.44
CA SER A 544 -17.30 15.65 -34.23
C SER A 544 -17.00 15.65 -35.75
N GLY A 545 -16.46 14.53 -36.25
CA GLY A 545 -16.08 14.36 -37.65
C GLY A 545 -14.67 14.85 -38.04
N VAL A 546 -13.97 15.58 -37.17
CA VAL A 546 -12.59 16.06 -37.41
C VAL A 546 -11.58 15.03 -36.90
N GLU A 547 -10.65 14.62 -37.75
CA GLU A 547 -9.55 13.72 -37.41
C GLU A 547 -8.31 14.54 -37.04
N LEU A 548 -7.70 14.20 -35.91
CA LEU A 548 -6.56 14.90 -35.33
C LEU A 548 -5.43 13.92 -35.12
N TYR A 549 -4.25 14.28 -35.58
CA TYR A 549 -3.00 13.57 -35.34
C TYR A 549 -2.00 14.58 -34.78
N VAL A 550 -1.54 14.36 -33.56
CA VAL A 550 -0.61 15.26 -32.85
C VAL A 550 0.63 14.46 -32.55
N TYR A 551 1.81 15.03 -32.80
CA TYR A 551 3.05 14.29 -32.61
C TYR A 551 4.18 15.14 -32.08
N SER A 552 5.13 14.46 -31.45
CA SER A 552 6.44 14.95 -31.08
C SER A 552 7.47 13.91 -31.47
N ASN A 553 8.41 14.27 -32.34
CA ASN A 553 9.53 13.43 -32.73
C ASN A 553 10.74 13.79 -31.87
N LEU A 554 11.18 12.82 -31.06
CA LEU A 554 12.25 13.02 -30.09
C LEU A 554 13.64 12.95 -30.72
N THR A 555 13.75 12.45 -31.95
CA THR A 555 15.02 12.34 -32.68
C THR A 555 15.40 13.66 -33.32
N THR A 556 14.44 14.29 -33.99
CA THR A 556 14.59 15.55 -34.72
C THR A 556 14.17 16.78 -33.90
N ASN A 557 13.62 16.55 -32.70
CA ASN A 557 13.14 17.58 -31.77
C ASN A 557 12.11 18.52 -32.42
N ASP A 558 11.24 17.96 -33.27
CA ASP A 558 10.11 18.65 -33.85
C ASP A 558 8.80 18.14 -33.25
N PHE A 559 7.80 19.02 -33.24
CA PHE A 559 6.42 18.66 -32.92
C PHE A 559 5.50 19.18 -34.00
N GLY A 560 4.28 18.65 -34.07
CA GLY A 560 3.36 19.06 -35.10
C GLY A 560 1.98 18.46 -34.91
N ALA A 561 1.08 18.86 -35.80
CA ALA A 561 -0.20 18.20 -35.93
C ALA A 561 -0.68 18.18 -37.37
N ARG A 562 -1.52 17.20 -37.67
CA ARG A 562 -2.34 17.08 -38.88
C ARG A 562 -3.81 17.09 -38.45
N ILE A 563 -4.57 18.03 -39.01
CA ILE A 563 -5.97 18.28 -38.73
C ILE A 563 -6.75 18.06 -40.02
N GLN A 564 -7.55 17.02 -40.07
CA GLN A 564 -8.39 16.67 -41.22
C GLN A 564 -9.84 16.99 -40.89
N LEU A 565 -10.34 18.07 -41.50
CA LEU A 565 -11.72 18.55 -41.33
C LEU A 565 -12.71 17.76 -42.22
N SER A 566 -12.24 17.30 -43.38
CA SER A 566 -12.91 16.37 -44.31
C SER A 566 -11.85 15.68 -45.17
N GLU A 567 -12.22 14.72 -46.02
CA GLU A 567 -11.29 14.01 -46.93
C GLU A 567 -10.39 14.94 -47.76
N SER A 568 -10.82 16.19 -47.98
CA SER A 568 -10.13 17.11 -48.88
C SER A 568 -9.84 18.48 -48.26
N ASN A 569 -10.01 18.59 -46.93
CA ASN A 569 -9.70 19.80 -46.16
C ASN A 569 -8.74 19.41 -45.01
N ILE A 570 -7.45 19.61 -45.24
CA ILE A 570 -6.39 19.17 -44.33
C ILE A 570 -5.47 20.34 -44.02
N ILE A 571 -5.09 20.46 -42.75
CA ILE A 571 -4.06 21.37 -42.27
C ILE A 571 -2.97 20.51 -41.64
N LYS A 572 -1.71 20.80 -41.93
CA LYS A 572 -0.57 20.18 -41.27
C LYS A 572 0.47 21.21 -40.91
N TYR A 573 1.08 21.09 -39.74
CA TYR A 573 2.24 21.87 -39.39
C TYR A 573 3.29 21.04 -38.65
N ASN A 574 4.52 21.49 -38.77
CA ASN A 574 5.68 20.99 -38.05
C ASN A 574 6.52 22.17 -37.56
N VAL A 575 6.98 22.09 -36.33
CA VAL A 575 7.71 23.15 -35.63
C VAL A 575 8.93 22.55 -34.96
N THR A 576 10.06 23.21 -35.13
CA THR A 576 11.28 23.01 -34.33
C THR A 576 11.56 24.26 -33.50
N ASP A 577 12.65 24.28 -32.74
CA ASP A 577 13.08 25.48 -32.01
C ASP A 577 13.41 26.67 -32.94
N SER A 578 13.73 26.41 -34.22
CA SER A 578 14.14 27.45 -35.17
C SER A 578 13.29 27.53 -36.44
N SER A 579 12.39 26.59 -36.69
CA SER A 579 11.62 26.55 -37.94
C SER A 579 10.16 26.21 -37.75
N ILE A 580 9.35 26.67 -38.69
CA ILE A 580 7.97 26.25 -38.88
C ILE A 580 7.74 25.92 -40.35
N LYS A 581 7.12 24.77 -40.60
CA LYS A 581 6.52 24.43 -41.88
C LYS A 581 5.04 24.19 -41.67
N MET A 582 4.19 24.90 -42.39
CA MET A 582 2.75 24.72 -42.39
C MET A 582 2.25 24.56 -43.81
N ALA A 583 1.24 23.71 -43.98
CA ALA A 583 0.45 23.67 -45.18
C ALA A 583 -1.03 23.50 -44.87
N TYR A 584 -1.87 23.99 -45.78
CA TYR A 584 -3.26 23.61 -45.84
C TYR A 584 -3.67 23.30 -47.28
N SER A 585 -4.56 22.34 -47.43
CA SER A 585 -5.18 21.96 -48.69
C SER A 585 -6.69 22.02 -48.51
N ILE A 586 -7.35 22.88 -49.27
CA ILE A 586 -8.81 23.03 -49.31
C ILE A 586 -9.27 22.78 -50.74
N LEU A 587 -10.03 21.69 -50.94
CA LEU A 587 -10.47 21.26 -52.26
C LEU A 587 -11.19 22.36 -53.04
N ASN A 588 -10.81 22.52 -54.32
CA ASN A 588 -11.39 23.50 -55.27
C ASN A 588 -11.32 24.96 -54.77
N SER A 589 -10.41 25.26 -53.83
CA SER A 589 -10.23 26.59 -53.27
C SER A 589 -8.76 26.98 -53.28
N SER A 590 -8.05 26.86 -52.16
CA SER A 590 -6.68 27.33 -51.98
C SER A 590 -5.83 26.22 -51.36
N ILE A 591 -4.63 26.04 -51.92
CA ILE A 591 -3.57 25.26 -51.33
C ILE A 591 -2.41 26.19 -51.03
N CYS A 592 -1.88 26.09 -49.81
CA CYS A 592 -0.80 26.95 -49.37
C CYS A 592 0.25 26.17 -48.58
N GLN A 593 1.50 26.62 -48.69
CA GLN A 593 2.58 26.24 -47.80
C GLN A 593 3.33 27.50 -47.34
N VAL A 594 3.66 27.52 -46.05
CA VAL A 594 4.52 28.50 -45.40
C VAL A 594 5.67 27.76 -44.75
N THR A 595 6.90 28.13 -45.09
CA THR A 595 8.11 27.68 -44.39
C THR A 595 8.85 28.90 -43.89
N LEU A 596 9.20 28.94 -42.60
CA LEU A 596 10.01 30.01 -42.00
C LEU A 596 11.09 29.37 -41.14
N GLU A 597 12.33 29.84 -41.27
CA GLU A 597 13.49 29.32 -40.56
C GLU A 597 14.32 30.47 -39.98
N LYS A 598 14.75 30.32 -38.73
CA LYS A 598 15.67 31.22 -38.03
C LYS A 598 17.06 30.62 -38.02
N ASP A 599 18.06 31.41 -38.41
CA ASP A 599 19.45 31.05 -38.18
C ASP A 599 19.88 31.36 -36.74
N SER A 600 21.12 31.02 -36.39
CA SER A 600 21.69 31.25 -35.05
C SER A 600 21.84 32.74 -34.69
N SER A 601 21.71 33.65 -35.65
CA SER A 601 21.73 35.10 -35.46
C SER A 601 20.33 35.71 -35.42
N ASN A 602 19.28 34.88 -35.37
CA ASN A 602 17.87 35.26 -35.50
C ASN A 602 17.50 35.91 -36.84
N ASN A 603 18.32 35.76 -37.88
CA ASN A 603 17.88 36.12 -39.22
C ASN A 603 16.83 35.11 -39.66
N VAL A 604 15.81 35.60 -40.38
CA VAL A 604 14.72 34.74 -40.86
C VAL A 604 14.84 34.57 -42.36
N VAL A 605 14.66 33.34 -42.83
CA VAL A 605 14.41 33.03 -44.24
C VAL A 605 13.04 32.36 -44.32
N GLY A 606 12.22 32.82 -45.26
CA GLY A 606 10.86 32.35 -45.44
C GLY A 606 10.53 32.07 -46.90
N TYR A 607 9.73 31.04 -47.12
CA TYR A 607 9.14 30.77 -48.42
C TYR A 607 7.64 30.52 -48.27
N ILE A 608 6.87 31.24 -49.07
CA ILE A 608 5.42 31.21 -49.07
C ILE A 608 4.98 30.89 -50.48
N TYR A 609 4.05 29.95 -50.59
CA TYR A 609 3.42 29.58 -51.85
C TYR A 609 1.93 29.40 -51.62
N GLU A 610 1.12 30.06 -52.44
CA GLU A 610 -0.33 29.88 -52.51
C GLU A 610 -0.73 29.64 -53.96
N THR A 611 -1.56 28.64 -54.20
CA THR A 611 -2.12 28.39 -55.54
C THR A 611 -3.60 28.04 -55.46
N LEU A 612 -4.31 28.38 -56.53
CA LEU A 612 -5.68 27.94 -56.75
C LEU A 612 -5.65 26.65 -57.59
N GLY A 613 -6.26 25.59 -57.05
CA GLY A 613 -6.43 24.31 -57.74
C GLY A 613 -7.89 24.07 -58.14
N LEU A 614 -8.11 23.60 -59.37
CA LEU A 614 -9.34 22.89 -59.75
C LEU A 614 -8.96 21.43 -60.05
N GLY A 615 -9.32 20.50 -59.17
CA GLY A 615 -8.89 19.10 -59.27
C GLY A 615 -7.37 18.95 -59.15
N GLU A 616 -6.70 18.38 -60.17
CA GLU A 616 -5.24 18.22 -60.23
C GLU A 616 -4.53 19.36 -61.00
N THR A 617 -5.27 20.40 -61.43
CA THR A 617 -4.73 21.45 -62.32
C THR A 617 -4.47 22.76 -61.58
N GLU A 618 -3.24 23.26 -61.68
CA GLU A 618 -2.83 24.59 -61.21
C GLU A 618 -3.36 25.69 -62.14
N ILE A 619 -3.99 26.72 -61.58
CA ILE A 619 -4.54 27.85 -62.36
C ILE A 619 -3.68 29.10 -62.23
N LYS A 620 -3.33 29.47 -61.00
CA LYS A 620 -2.56 30.68 -60.69
C LYS A 620 -1.84 30.52 -59.36
N SER A 621 -0.51 30.48 -59.40
CA SER A 621 0.33 30.52 -58.21
C SER A 621 0.79 31.93 -57.87
N THR A 622 0.92 32.14 -56.57
CA THR A 622 1.50 33.31 -55.95
C THR A 622 2.56 32.81 -54.99
N SER A 623 3.75 33.40 -55.05
CA SER A 623 4.82 33.01 -54.13
C SER A 623 5.60 34.22 -53.64
N ALA A 624 6.21 34.05 -52.47
CA ALA A 624 7.06 35.03 -51.84
C ALA A 624 8.27 34.34 -51.20
N TYR A 625 9.44 34.90 -51.42
CA TYR A 625 10.65 34.62 -50.66
C TYR A 625 10.94 35.80 -49.74
N LEU A 626 10.98 35.53 -48.45
CA LEU A 626 11.09 36.50 -47.36
C LEU A 626 12.45 36.36 -46.70
N THR A 627 13.12 37.48 -46.42
CA THR A 627 14.30 37.49 -45.56
C THR A 627 14.21 38.62 -44.55
N VAL A 628 14.51 38.34 -43.27
CA VAL A 628 14.68 39.36 -42.22
C VAL A 628 16.15 39.33 -41.80
N LYS A 629 16.91 40.36 -42.21
CA LYS A 629 18.36 40.40 -42.02
C LYS A 629 18.90 41.83 -42.04
N ASP A 630 19.95 42.09 -41.26
CA ASP A 630 20.71 43.36 -41.29
C ASP A 630 19.84 44.62 -41.11
N GLY A 631 18.78 44.53 -40.31
CA GLY A 631 17.87 45.65 -40.06
C GLY A 631 16.78 45.87 -41.12
N TYR A 632 16.70 45.01 -42.13
CA TYR A 632 15.70 45.07 -43.19
C TYR A 632 14.90 43.77 -43.32
N THR A 633 13.68 43.90 -43.83
CA THR A 633 12.83 42.80 -44.28
C THR A 633 12.66 42.96 -45.78
N THR A 634 13.08 41.95 -46.53
CA THR A 634 12.99 41.93 -47.99
C THR A 634 12.03 40.83 -48.42
N VAL A 635 11.14 41.16 -49.35
CA VAL A 635 10.18 40.22 -49.92
C VAL A 635 10.29 40.22 -51.43
N VAL A 636 10.63 39.07 -51.99
CA VAL A 636 10.76 38.85 -53.43
C VAL A 636 9.63 37.96 -53.91
N GLY A 637 8.97 38.29 -55.02
CA GLY A 637 8.00 37.38 -55.61
C GLY A 637 7.37 37.87 -56.90
N ASN A 638 6.27 37.22 -57.28
CA ASN A 638 5.60 37.42 -58.57
C ASN A 638 4.36 38.33 -58.51
N LYS A 639 4.23 39.18 -57.49
CA LYS A 639 3.19 40.22 -57.38
C LYS A 639 3.80 41.60 -57.36
N GLY A 640 3.31 42.45 -58.26
CA GLY A 640 3.78 43.80 -58.43
C GLY A 640 3.04 44.47 -59.58
N ASP A 641 3.38 45.74 -59.80
CA ASP A 641 2.95 46.51 -60.95
C ASP A 641 3.93 46.23 -62.10
N PHE A 642 3.55 45.26 -62.93
CA PHE A 642 4.38 44.79 -64.04
C PHE A 642 3.77 45.19 -65.39
N ILE A 643 4.63 45.32 -66.41
CA ILE A 643 4.26 45.25 -67.81
C ILE A 643 3.47 43.95 -68.03
N PRO A 644 2.24 44.02 -68.59
CA PRO A 644 1.44 42.83 -68.86
C PRO A 644 2.25 41.78 -69.63
N THR A 645 2.23 40.53 -69.17
CA THR A 645 2.93 39.37 -69.76
C THR A 645 4.47 39.31 -69.59
N SER A 646 5.10 40.21 -68.84
CA SER A 646 6.57 40.25 -68.66
C SER A 646 7.16 39.13 -67.79
N GLY A 647 6.31 38.40 -67.04
CA GLY A 647 6.76 37.42 -66.05
C GLY A 647 7.53 38.03 -64.88
N GLY A 648 7.25 39.31 -64.56
CA GLY A 648 8.03 40.13 -63.67
C GLY A 648 8.21 39.59 -62.25
N ILE A 649 9.33 39.99 -61.63
CA ILE A 649 9.68 39.70 -60.23
C ILE A 649 9.82 41.04 -59.51
N ASN A 650 9.15 41.19 -58.38
CA ASN A 650 9.19 42.38 -57.55
C ASN A 650 9.96 42.07 -56.27
N CYS A 651 10.91 42.93 -55.92
CA CYS A 651 11.70 42.86 -54.69
C CYS A 651 11.39 44.10 -53.84
N GLU A 652 10.60 43.95 -52.78
CA GLU A 652 10.22 45.02 -51.87
C GLU A 652 11.08 44.98 -50.60
N VAL A 653 11.58 46.14 -50.16
CA VAL A 653 12.42 46.27 -48.95
C VAL A 653 11.77 47.19 -47.93
N TYR A 654 11.82 46.77 -46.68
CA TYR A 654 11.22 47.43 -45.54
C TYR A 654 12.21 47.54 -44.38
N GLU A 655 12.13 48.61 -43.61
CA GLU A 655 12.97 48.79 -42.43
C GLU A 655 12.40 48.02 -41.23
N ASN A 656 13.22 47.25 -40.50
CA ASN A 656 12.74 46.41 -39.39
C ASN A 656 12.24 47.19 -38.19
N SER A 657 12.82 48.37 -37.93
CA SER A 657 12.52 49.21 -36.76
C SER A 657 11.15 49.89 -36.87
N THR A 658 10.75 50.28 -38.09
CA THR A 658 9.52 51.05 -38.34
C THR A 658 8.49 50.29 -39.16
N GLY A 659 8.90 49.24 -39.87
CA GLY A 659 8.07 48.54 -40.85
C GLY A 659 7.86 49.32 -42.14
N ASN A 660 8.38 50.55 -42.25
CA ASN A 660 8.14 51.42 -43.40
C ASN A 660 8.71 50.82 -44.68
N TYR A 661 7.99 50.98 -45.78
CA TYR A 661 8.49 50.67 -47.12
C TYR A 661 9.64 51.62 -47.46
N VAL A 662 10.79 51.05 -47.85
CA VAL A 662 12.02 51.79 -48.17
C VAL A 662 12.17 51.98 -49.67
N GLY A 663 11.85 50.94 -50.44
CA GLY A 663 11.90 50.94 -51.89
C GLY A 663 11.64 49.55 -52.46
N SER A 664 11.56 49.46 -53.78
CA SER A 664 11.58 48.17 -54.47
C SER A 664 12.39 48.23 -55.75
N GLU A 665 12.81 47.06 -56.21
CA GLU A 665 13.33 46.88 -57.55
C GLU A 665 12.56 45.78 -58.27
N VAL A 666 12.21 46.05 -59.52
CA VAL A 666 11.37 45.18 -60.36
C VAL A 666 12.22 44.67 -61.52
N SER A 667 12.27 43.34 -61.68
CA SER A 667 12.86 42.66 -62.82
C SER A 667 11.77 42.37 -63.84
N GLU A 668 11.87 42.92 -65.03
CA GLU A 668 10.93 42.62 -66.11
C GLU A 668 11.67 42.28 -67.40
N THR A 669 11.22 41.24 -68.10
CA THR A 669 11.69 40.92 -69.44
C THR A 669 10.56 41.06 -70.44
N PHE A 670 10.70 41.97 -71.40
CA PHE A 670 9.73 42.14 -72.48
C PHE A 670 10.42 42.23 -73.83
N LYS A 671 10.06 41.31 -74.75
CA LYS A 671 10.64 41.21 -76.11
C LYS A 671 12.18 41.23 -76.13
N SER A 672 12.80 40.46 -75.24
CA SER A 672 14.26 40.33 -75.07
C SER A 672 14.99 41.54 -74.47
N ASN A 673 14.27 42.60 -74.08
CA ASN A 673 14.83 43.68 -73.28
C ASN A 673 14.55 43.44 -71.80
N GLN A 674 15.55 43.71 -70.97
CA GLN A 674 15.43 43.71 -69.52
C GLN A 674 15.18 45.14 -69.03
N TYR A 675 14.21 45.29 -68.14
CA TYR A 675 13.82 46.57 -67.53
C TYR A 675 13.95 46.44 -66.02
N ASP A 676 15.10 46.86 -65.50
CA ASP A 676 15.39 46.88 -64.07
C ASP A 676 14.98 48.24 -63.52
N THR A 677 13.90 48.24 -62.73
CA THR A 677 13.22 49.46 -62.32
C THR A 677 13.27 49.63 -60.82
N LEU A 678 13.95 50.68 -60.37
CA LEU A 678 13.96 51.15 -59.00
C LEU A 678 12.72 52.00 -58.71
N TRP A 679 12.16 51.80 -57.52
CA TRP A 679 11.02 52.53 -57.00
C TRP A 679 11.35 53.07 -55.62
N TYR A 680 11.29 54.38 -55.49
CA TYR A 680 11.45 55.09 -54.22
C TYR A 680 10.13 55.78 -53.86
N ASN A 681 9.82 55.88 -52.57
CA ASN A 681 8.68 56.70 -52.15
C ASN A 681 8.93 58.14 -52.57
N LEU A 682 7.89 58.84 -53.04
CA LEU A 682 8.08 60.23 -53.46
C LEU A 682 8.52 61.15 -52.30
N LYS A 683 8.16 60.81 -51.05
CA LYS A 683 8.65 61.51 -49.83
C LYS A 683 10.17 61.47 -49.66
N ASP A 684 10.80 60.43 -50.20
CA ASP A 684 12.24 60.20 -50.13
C ASP A 684 12.96 60.86 -51.32
N ILE A 685 12.27 61.70 -52.09
CA ILE A 685 12.83 62.55 -53.13
C ILE A 685 12.90 64.01 -52.65
N GLY A 686 14.06 64.65 -52.81
CA GLY A 686 14.27 66.09 -52.61
C GLY A 686 13.59 66.93 -53.68
N GLY A 687 13.25 68.17 -53.36
CA GLY A 687 12.72 69.13 -54.34
C GLY A 687 11.25 68.93 -54.74
N ILE A 688 10.58 67.87 -54.30
CA ILE A 688 9.15 67.63 -54.52
C ILE A 688 8.40 67.70 -53.18
N THR A 689 7.43 68.61 -53.08
CA THR A 689 6.71 68.93 -51.83
C THR A 689 5.21 68.65 -51.89
N THR A 690 4.60 68.87 -53.06
CA THR A 690 3.17 68.59 -53.30
C THR A 690 2.98 67.82 -54.60
N ILE A 691 1.94 67.02 -54.68
CA ILE A 691 1.56 66.25 -55.87
C ILE A 691 0.05 66.33 -56.13
N ASN A 692 -0.33 66.36 -57.40
CA ASN A 692 -1.71 66.29 -57.87
C ASN A 692 -1.79 65.29 -59.04
N LYS A 693 -2.86 64.50 -59.05
CA LYS A 693 -3.12 63.45 -60.05
C LYS A 693 -4.41 63.77 -60.81
N ILE A 694 -4.36 63.64 -62.13
CA ILE A 694 -5.55 63.57 -62.99
C ILE A 694 -5.56 62.18 -63.64
N ASP A 695 -6.66 61.44 -63.48
CA ASP A 695 -6.88 60.09 -64.04
C ASP A 695 -7.13 60.15 -65.57
N GLU A 696 -6.20 60.74 -66.30
CA GLU A 696 -6.20 60.85 -67.76
C GLU A 696 -4.81 60.45 -68.29
N ALA A 697 -4.78 59.40 -69.12
CA ALA A 697 -3.54 58.87 -69.68
C ALA A 697 -2.86 59.87 -70.62
N ASN A 698 -1.59 60.18 -70.37
CA ASN A 698 -0.81 61.16 -71.14
C ASN A 698 0.09 60.52 -72.22
N ARG A 699 -0.35 59.38 -72.78
CA ARG A 699 0.38 58.50 -73.72
C ARG A 699 1.55 57.72 -73.12
N VAL A 700 2.14 58.19 -72.04
CA VAL A 700 3.37 57.65 -71.44
C VAL A 700 3.09 57.01 -70.08
N ASN A 701 2.20 57.64 -69.31
CA ASN A 701 1.78 57.25 -67.98
C ASN A 701 0.25 57.08 -67.97
N PRO A 702 -0.31 56.12 -67.20
CA PRO A 702 -1.74 56.01 -66.96
C PRO A 702 -2.38 57.30 -66.44
N ASP A 703 -1.63 58.09 -65.69
CA ASP A 703 -2.09 59.33 -65.05
C ASP A 703 -1.28 60.56 -65.50
N THR A 704 -1.94 61.72 -65.48
CA THR A 704 -1.26 63.00 -65.69
C THR A 704 -0.90 63.62 -64.34
N ILE A 705 0.41 63.76 -64.08
CA ILE A 705 0.94 64.14 -62.78
C ILE A 705 1.48 65.57 -62.77
N TYR A 706 1.08 66.35 -61.76
CA TYR A 706 1.58 67.69 -61.48
C TYR A 706 2.27 67.73 -60.11
N ILE A 707 3.32 68.52 -60.00
CA ILE A 707 4.09 68.67 -58.75
C ILE A 707 4.33 70.13 -58.40
N ASN A 708 4.52 70.41 -57.10
CA ASN A 708 4.89 71.73 -56.56
C ASN A 708 4.00 72.90 -57.01
N GLY A 709 2.70 72.68 -57.22
CA GLY A 709 1.79 73.73 -57.67
C GLY A 709 1.93 74.12 -59.15
N SER A 710 2.74 73.38 -59.93
CA SER A 710 2.95 73.66 -61.36
C SER A 710 1.68 73.42 -62.18
N THR A 711 1.48 74.27 -63.19
CA THR A 711 0.43 74.07 -64.21
C THR A 711 0.88 73.15 -65.35
N GLU A 712 2.15 72.73 -65.35
CA GLU A 712 2.69 71.79 -66.34
C GLU A 712 2.89 70.43 -65.71
N SER A 713 2.40 69.39 -66.40
CA SER A 713 2.62 68.02 -65.97
C SER A 713 4.10 67.66 -66.07
N ILE A 714 4.52 66.65 -65.32
CA ILE A 714 5.88 66.15 -65.39
C ILE A 714 6.19 65.59 -66.78
N HIS A 715 7.46 65.70 -67.18
CA HIS A 715 7.99 65.17 -68.43
C HIS A 715 9.10 64.16 -68.12
N SER A 716 9.05 63.02 -68.81
CA SER A 716 10.06 61.97 -68.73
C SER A 716 11.15 62.11 -69.82
N MET A 717 12.20 61.30 -69.71
CA MET A 717 13.28 61.15 -70.69
C MET A 717 13.39 59.68 -71.11
N LEU A 718 13.71 59.37 -72.37
CA LEU A 718 13.96 57.98 -72.79
C LEU A 718 15.38 57.53 -72.42
N VAL A 719 15.55 56.24 -72.10
CA VAL A 719 16.88 55.62 -71.90
C VAL A 719 17.68 55.73 -73.20
N SER A 720 17.13 55.23 -74.31
CA SER A 720 17.67 55.42 -75.67
C SER A 720 16.59 55.24 -76.75
N LEU A 721 16.94 55.43 -78.02
CA LEU A 721 16.01 55.13 -79.13
C LEU A 721 15.80 53.62 -79.34
N THR A 722 16.77 52.79 -78.93
CA THR A 722 16.71 51.32 -79.05
C THR A 722 16.15 50.64 -77.80
N ASN A 723 16.18 51.34 -76.66
CA ASN A 723 15.47 50.98 -75.44
C ASN A 723 14.48 52.12 -75.09
N PRO A 724 13.22 52.05 -75.56
CA PRO A 724 12.24 53.10 -75.37
C PRO A 724 11.67 53.15 -73.94
N SER A 725 12.34 52.53 -72.96
CA SER A 725 12.03 52.75 -71.54
C SER A 725 12.24 54.21 -71.17
N ARG A 726 11.46 54.68 -70.20
CA ARG A 726 11.65 55.98 -69.54
C ARG A 726 12.84 55.87 -68.60
N ARG A 727 13.67 56.91 -68.43
CA ARG A 727 14.73 56.97 -67.42
C ARG A 727 14.15 57.14 -66.02
N PHE A 728 13.09 57.94 -65.91
CA PHE A 728 12.39 58.24 -64.68
C PHE A 728 10.92 58.59 -64.97
N ASP A 729 10.05 58.44 -63.98
CA ASP A 729 8.67 58.94 -64.00
C ASP A 729 8.11 58.96 -62.56
N ILE A 730 6.90 59.49 -62.37
CA ILE A 730 6.14 59.32 -61.12
C ILE A 730 4.89 58.52 -61.43
N GLU A 731 4.71 57.38 -60.78
CA GLU A 731 3.50 56.56 -60.92
C GLU A 731 2.85 56.30 -59.58
N PHE A 732 1.53 56.11 -59.61
CA PHE A 732 0.76 55.72 -58.44
C PHE A 732 0.74 54.20 -58.34
N LYS A 733 1.22 53.69 -57.21
CA LYS A 733 1.19 52.26 -56.90
C LYS A 733 0.07 51.96 -55.92
N THR A 734 -0.63 50.87 -56.19
CA THR A 734 -1.56 50.29 -55.21
C THR A 734 -0.76 49.73 -54.04
N VAL A 735 -1.11 50.15 -52.83
CA VAL A 735 -0.56 49.68 -51.57
C VAL A 735 -1.69 49.32 -50.62
N TYR A 736 -1.33 48.64 -49.54
CA TYR A 736 -2.25 48.12 -48.55
C TYR A 736 -1.88 48.62 -47.16
N ALA A 737 -2.87 48.83 -46.31
CA ALA A 737 -2.66 49.08 -44.88
C ALA A 737 -3.79 48.40 -44.10
N PHE A 738 -3.80 48.58 -42.78
CA PHE A 738 -4.82 47.99 -41.92
C PHE A 738 -5.74 49.05 -41.33
N THR A 739 -6.96 48.63 -41.04
CA THR A 739 -7.92 49.36 -40.21
C THR A 739 -8.38 48.43 -39.12
N TYR A 740 -8.72 48.96 -37.95
CA TYR A 740 -9.23 48.14 -36.85
C TYR A 740 -10.75 48.22 -36.82
N ASN A 741 -11.42 47.07 -37.00
CA ASN A 741 -12.85 46.97 -36.84
C ASN A 741 -13.17 46.64 -35.37
N ALA A 742 -13.68 47.63 -34.64
CA ALA A 742 -14.00 47.49 -33.22
C ALA A 742 -15.21 46.58 -32.93
N GLU A 743 -16.05 46.28 -33.93
CA GLU A 743 -17.21 45.38 -33.75
C GLU A 743 -16.79 43.90 -33.85
N THR A 744 -15.88 43.58 -34.76
CA THR A 744 -15.37 42.21 -34.96
C THR A 744 -14.07 41.93 -34.19
N GLU A 745 -13.41 42.98 -33.68
CA GLU A 745 -12.06 42.95 -33.11
C GLU A 745 -10.99 42.47 -34.10
N GLU A 746 -11.22 42.63 -35.40
CA GLU A 746 -10.33 42.17 -36.48
C GLU A 746 -9.64 43.34 -37.21
N TYR A 747 -8.48 43.04 -37.81
CA TYR A 747 -7.77 43.96 -38.68
C TYR A 747 -8.17 43.74 -40.15
N GLU A 748 -8.78 44.75 -40.76
CA GLU A 748 -9.22 44.72 -42.15
C GLU A 748 -8.21 45.43 -43.06
N ILE A 749 -7.88 44.79 -44.19
CA ILE A 749 -6.99 45.38 -45.19
C ILE A 749 -7.74 46.47 -45.96
N VAL A 750 -7.15 47.67 -46.01
CA VAL A 750 -7.60 48.77 -46.88
C VAL A 750 -6.61 48.96 -48.02
N GLU A 751 -7.14 49.15 -49.22
CA GLU A 751 -6.38 49.42 -50.44
C GLU A 751 -6.40 50.92 -50.77
N PHE A 752 -5.26 51.48 -51.14
CA PHE A 752 -5.16 52.87 -51.62
C PHE A 752 -3.91 53.06 -52.49
N GLU A 753 -3.75 54.24 -53.08
CA GLU A 753 -2.60 54.54 -53.95
C GLU A 753 -1.59 55.47 -53.29
N VAL A 754 -0.31 55.24 -53.58
CA VAL A 754 0.79 56.14 -53.20
C VAL A 754 1.67 56.47 -54.41
N PRO A 755 2.12 57.73 -54.53
CA PRO A 755 3.03 58.12 -55.58
C PRO A 755 4.44 57.62 -55.29
N MET A 756 5.03 57.00 -56.30
CA MET A 756 6.39 56.46 -56.25
C MET A 756 7.21 57.07 -57.39
N MET A 757 8.45 57.41 -57.11
CA MET A 757 9.44 57.77 -58.12
C MET A 757 9.99 56.50 -58.76
N PHE A 758 9.70 56.34 -60.05
CA PHE A 758 10.25 55.32 -60.92
C PHE A 758 11.60 55.81 -61.44
N ILE A 759 12.64 54.97 -61.41
CA ILE A 759 13.96 55.23 -61.99
C ILE A 759 14.48 53.94 -62.63
N GLN A 760 14.99 53.99 -63.86
CA GLN A 760 15.71 52.85 -64.41
C GLN A 760 17.05 52.70 -63.72
N GLU A 761 17.40 51.50 -63.26
CA GLU A 761 18.62 51.24 -62.48
C GLU A 761 19.87 51.82 -63.16
N SER A 762 20.01 51.57 -64.48
CA SER A 762 21.12 52.10 -65.30
C SER A 762 21.24 53.62 -65.39
N GLN A 763 20.22 54.36 -64.93
CA GLN A 763 20.14 55.83 -64.96
C GLN A 763 20.07 56.44 -63.54
N GLU A 764 20.23 55.64 -62.48
CA GLU A 764 20.15 56.13 -61.09
C GLU A 764 21.14 57.28 -60.83
N GLU A 765 22.37 57.17 -61.36
CA GLU A 765 23.42 58.19 -61.16
C GLU A 765 23.10 59.53 -61.83
N THR A 766 22.38 59.54 -62.95
CA THR A 766 22.03 60.77 -63.69
C THR A 766 20.64 61.30 -63.39
N PHE A 767 19.87 60.58 -62.56
CA PHE A 767 18.45 60.85 -62.30
C PHE A 767 18.16 62.32 -61.94
N ALA A 768 18.85 62.89 -60.95
CA ALA A 768 18.54 64.22 -60.45
C ALA A 768 18.67 65.28 -61.55
N THR A 769 19.81 65.27 -62.25
CA THR A 769 20.09 66.16 -63.37
C THR A 769 19.10 65.95 -64.52
N ASP A 770 18.79 64.70 -64.86
CA ASP A 770 17.86 64.37 -65.94
C ASP A 770 16.43 64.84 -65.62
N PHE A 771 16.00 64.69 -64.37
CA PHE A 771 14.69 65.12 -63.88
C PHE A 771 14.55 66.64 -63.94
N GLU A 772 15.51 67.38 -63.38
CA GLU A 772 15.51 68.84 -63.36
C GLU A 772 15.50 69.43 -64.78
N ASN A 773 16.34 68.91 -65.67
CA ASN A 773 16.42 69.37 -67.06
C ASN A 773 15.09 69.23 -67.81
N LYS A 774 14.32 68.18 -67.52
CA LYS A 774 13.00 67.97 -68.14
C LYS A 774 11.87 68.71 -67.45
N ASN A 775 12.03 69.05 -66.18
CA ASN A 775 10.96 69.59 -65.33
C ASN A 775 11.29 70.96 -64.74
N THR A 776 12.08 71.78 -65.45
CA THR A 776 12.57 73.12 -65.02
C THR A 776 11.48 74.11 -64.57
N LYS A 777 10.22 73.90 -64.97
CA LYS A 777 9.08 74.74 -64.55
C LYS A 777 8.37 74.22 -63.30
N SER A 778 8.68 73.01 -62.87
CA SER A 778 8.00 72.31 -61.77
C SER A 778 8.93 72.07 -60.58
N VAL A 779 10.24 72.25 -60.71
CA VAL A 779 11.23 72.09 -59.63
C VAL A 779 12.30 73.19 -59.69
N GLU A 780 12.89 73.50 -58.54
CA GLU A 780 14.03 74.40 -58.44
C GLU A 780 15.32 73.69 -58.89
N THR A 781 16.29 74.43 -59.43
CA THR A 781 17.62 73.90 -59.79
C THR A 781 18.37 73.41 -58.56
N ASP A 782 19.08 72.28 -58.68
CA ASP A 782 19.84 71.62 -57.62
C ASP A 782 19.00 71.20 -56.39
N SER A 783 17.69 70.99 -56.58
CA SER A 783 16.76 70.62 -55.51
C SER A 783 16.44 69.12 -55.47
N ILE A 784 16.58 68.43 -56.60
CA ILE A 784 16.25 67.01 -56.73
C ILE A 784 17.39 66.15 -56.16
N SER A 785 17.03 65.19 -55.31
CA SER A 785 17.96 64.22 -54.72
C SER A 785 17.22 62.97 -54.23
N ILE A 786 17.90 61.84 -54.15
CA ILE A 786 17.38 60.63 -53.49
C ILE A 786 17.84 60.67 -52.03
N LYS A 787 16.89 60.80 -51.10
CA LYS A 787 17.15 60.94 -49.65
C LYS A 787 17.34 59.61 -48.92
N SER A 788 17.15 58.48 -49.59
CA SER A 788 17.40 57.15 -49.03
C SER A 788 18.86 57.01 -48.56
N THR A 789 19.06 56.42 -47.38
CA THR A 789 20.40 56.19 -46.84
C THR A 789 21.18 55.16 -47.67
N ASP A 790 22.50 55.11 -47.51
CA ASP A 790 23.33 54.13 -48.21
C ASP A 790 22.99 52.70 -47.77
N GLU A 791 22.65 52.48 -46.50
CA GLU A 791 22.18 51.18 -45.99
C GLU A 791 20.89 50.74 -46.68
N ALA A 792 19.93 51.66 -46.84
CA ALA A 792 18.67 51.40 -47.53
C ALA A 792 18.89 51.05 -49.01
N LYS A 793 19.75 51.81 -49.71
CA LYS A 793 20.11 51.54 -51.11
C LYS A 793 20.81 50.19 -51.25
N ASN A 794 21.73 49.87 -50.34
CA ASN A 794 22.42 48.58 -50.32
C ASN A 794 21.45 47.42 -50.06
N ALA A 795 20.45 47.59 -49.20
CA ALA A 795 19.42 46.58 -48.94
C ALA A 795 18.55 46.32 -50.19
N ILE A 796 18.16 47.37 -50.93
CA ILE A 796 17.44 47.24 -52.21
C ILE A 796 18.28 46.46 -53.22
N LYS A 797 19.55 46.88 -53.43
CA LYS A 797 20.47 46.22 -54.36
C LYS A 797 20.74 44.77 -53.97
N TYR A 798 20.93 44.47 -52.68
CA TYR A 798 21.09 43.10 -52.19
C TYR A 798 19.85 42.26 -52.48
N GLY A 799 18.66 42.79 -52.18
CA GLY A 799 17.40 42.13 -52.48
C GLY A 799 17.28 41.74 -53.94
N TYR A 800 17.59 42.68 -54.84
CA TYR A 800 17.50 42.44 -56.28
C TYR A 800 18.58 41.50 -56.79
N HIS A 801 19.85 41.86 -56.64
CA HIS A 801 20.97 41.17 -57.28
C HIS A 801 21.33 39.82 -56.63
N THR A 802 20.85 39.56 -55.41
CA THR A 802 21.08 38.29 -54.70
C THR A 802 19.79 37.50 -54.50
N LEU A 803 18.75 38.10 -53.92
CA LEU A 803 17.58 37.33 -53.49
C LEU A 803 16.63 36.96 -54.63
N VAL A 804 16.68 37.65 -55.77
CA VAL A 804 15.90 37.26 -56.98
C VAL A 804 16.34 35.91 -57.52
N GLU A 805 17.64 35.63 -57.57
CA GLU A 805 18.14 34.32 -58.00
C GLU A 805 17.75 33.22 -57.01
N ASN A 806 17.89 33.46 -55.70
CA ASN A 806 17.43 32.54 -54.66
C ASN A 806 15.91 32.26 -54.81
N TYR A 807 15.12 33.29 -55.06
CA TYR A 807 13.68 33.13 -55.28
C TYR A 807 13.40 32.27 -56.52
N LYS A 808 14.13 32.46 -57.63
CA LYS A 808 13.95 31.64 -58.84
C LYS A 808 14.24 30.17 -58.58
N GLU A 809 15.28 29.85 -57.80
CA GLU A 809 15.58 28.47 -57.42
C GLU A 809 14.48 27.85 -56.55
N ILE A 810 13.98 28.61 -55.56
CA ILE A 810 13.00 28.10 -54.59
C ILE A 810 11.59 28.06 -55.20
N LYS A 811 11.21 28.98 -56.10
CA LYS A 811 9.83 29.04 -56.62
C LYS A 811 9.41 27.72 -57.29
N ASP A 812 10.37 27.03 -57.91
CA ASP A 812 10.15 25.77 -58.62
C ASP A 812 10.31 24.54 -57.70
N SER A 813 10.75 24.74 -56.45
CA SER A 813 10.94 23.66 -55.46
C SER A 813 9.66 23.18 -54.79
N VAL A 814 8.58 23.99 -54.85
CA VAL A 814 7.28 23.67 -54.26
C VAL A 814 6.22 23.66 -55.35
N SER A 815 5.54 22.52 -55.47
CA SER A 815 4.47 22.29 -56.43
C SER A 815 3.14 22.02 -55.71
N TYR A 816 2.03 22.18 -56.43
CA TYR A 816 0.70 21.77 -55.99
C TYR A 816 0.70 20.36 -55.36
N GLN A 817 1.29 19.38 -56.04
CA GLN A 817 1.33 17.99 -55.58
C GLN A 817 2.17 17.82 -54.31
N SER A 818 3.33 18.48 -54.22
CA SER A 818 4.19 18.38 -53.04
C SER A 818 3.52 18.87 -51.75
N ILE A 819 2.62 19.86 -51.85
CA ILE A 819 1.87 20.36 -50.70
C ILE A 819 0.77 19.38 -50.29
N ILE A 820 0.08 18.77 -51.26
CA ILE A 820 -0.89 17.71 -50.99
C ILE A 820 -0.23 16.51 -50.32
N ASP A 821 0.91 16.06 -50.86
CA ASP A 821 1.67 14.93 -50.31
C ASP A 821 2.09 15.22 -48.88
N TYR A 822 2.65 16.41 -48.62
CA TYR A 822 3.00 16.83 -47.26
C TYR A 822 1.79 16.84 -46.32
N CYS A 823 0.62 17.34 -46.76
CA CYS A 823 -0.60 17.33 -45.94
C CYS A 823 -1.12 15.91 -45.65
N ASN A 824 -0.85 14.93 -46.54
CA ASN A 824 -1.36 13.57 -46.42
C ASN A 824 -0.46 12.62 -45.62
N GLU A 825 0.84 12.90 -45.56
CA GLU A 825 1.77 12.30 -44.59
C GLU A 825 1.35 12.56 -43.14
#